data_AF-A0A2T0SM21-F1
#
_entry.id   AF-A0A2T0SM21-F1
#
_cell.length_a   1.000
_cell.length_b   1.000
_cell.length_c   1.000
_cell.angle_alpha   90.00
_cell.angle_beta   90.00
_cell.angle_gamma   90.00
#
_symmetry.space_group_name_H-M   'P 1'
#
loop_
_entity.id
_entity.type
_entity.pdbx_description
1 polymer ?
#
loop_
_entity_poly.entity_id
_entity_poly.type
_entity_poly.pdbx_seq_one_letter_code
_entity_poly.pdbx_strand_id
1 'polypeptide(L)'
;MFITNILIRQLIVFLLLVTTCASITVTAQSISADRYRIDATNKLILCNKLPATTGTKPLSVTLDQVYTFPDSITALKRGVFYSVDRNGVSYSLMFTSLPMINVQTRGRDIVSSPAIMTKLTIADTTGKTRLKWSAVSIRGAYTSTLPKKSYKVVFYTDSTGKSTKDTALFGMREDSEWLLLAMYTEPLRVNNVTSYALWLKMHKLYYASQEADAVPGIRTRYVDVFLNGVYTGLYLLTEPIDRKQLKLKKTSSNGMVRGELYKSVDWTDATLFTGVPSLSDANRDTWAGYELKYPNDTTFWTNLYGLTNFVVNSTDEQFKSGLNARWQTDNLIDYFLFLNLVRAADNRGKNLYIARYKEDEPYIYVPWDLDGTLGNMWAGYRDDVTTYILSNGLYEKLLRVNPGSFKERAKTRWFALRKNIFDAAALKGSLTTNVQRLVNDGAYSREGRLWPTPDIADETTYATNWIDRRLAYLDGYFTEFPDVCSNQVAPTIMATSSTVTQGQSVTLTAIGCAYTTTWNTGATGNTLVTAPAQTTSYTAVCVQTTATNCKSPASTPLLVTVVPGDSTTAMADLSVMQYSDASVMAIGQRARLTIGLTNDGPATARNVRLQNRLPAGIGFLSVVEGSVTVSNSVVDMAVDSVKAGQTILFTYDVQPTVAATYRNAVQVLSSGTLDPDSEPGSGTGDGEDDMALTSIRTAGESASVNESPNPYQHALPAVQSNQPKPDSASADLSLRLAADRLYCPVNGQITLTIEVHNRGGLGATGVVTELTLPDGLSFVSGDGFVAAGNKLTNAAVSLAAGEKRQLSCVVQAADVGHKTIAAQILQADQHDPDSTPGNGTANGEDDEDQLSIRVMTGANALN
;
A
#
# COMPACT_ATOMS: atom_id res chain seq x y z
N MET A 1 35.18 112.27 60.82
CA MET A 1 34.44 111.35 61.71
C MET A 1 33.46 110.60 60.82
N PHE A 2 33.22 109.28 61.02
CA PHE A 2 32.55 108.31 60.12
C PHE A 2 33.53 107.58 59.18
N ILE A 3 34.08 106.43 59.60
CA ILE A 3 33.54 105.03 59.58
C ILE A 3 33.64 104.40 58.18
N THR A 4 34.85 103.84 57.95
CA THR A 4 35.21 102.56 57.30
C THR A 4 34.30 102.00 56.21
N ASN A 5 34.62 102.39 54.98
CA ASN A 5 34.48 101.58 53.77
C ASN A 5 35.91 101.30 53.25
N ILE A 6 36.11 100.16 52.57
CA ILE A 6 37.40 99.68 52.00
C ILE A 6 38.16 98.71 52.92
N LEU A 7 37.64 97.48 53.13
CA LEU A 7 38.46 96.26 53.34
C LEU A 7 37.65 94.94 53.35
N ILE A 8 36.56 94.83 52.58
CA ILE A 8 35.86 93.56 52.30
C ILE A 8 35.91 93.28 50.80
N ARG A 9 37.12 93.25 50.24
CA ARG A 9 37.39 92.76 48.87
C ARG A 9 38.51 91.71 48.80
N GLN A 10 39.00 91.23 49.95
CA GLN A 10 39.97 90.12 50.04
C GLN A 10 39.45 88.89 50.81
N LEU A 11 38.14 88.81 51.08
CA LEU A 11 37.48 87.62 51.65
C LEU A 11 36.46 87.00 50.68
N ILE A 12 36.67 87.14 49.37
CA ILE A 12 35.76 86.65 48.30
C ILE A 12 36.44 85.60 47.38
N VAL A 13 37.65 85.11 47.69
CA VAL A 13 38.37 84.14 46.83
C VAL A 13 38.70 82.81 47.54
N PHE A 14 38.28 82.58 48.79
CA PHE A 14 38.60 81.33 49.51
C PHE A 14 37.40 80.62 50.18
N LEU A 15 36.17 80.86 49.72
CA LEU A 15 35.00 80.11 50.22
C LEU A 15 33.97 79.83 49.12
N LEU A 16 34.44 79.36 47.96
CA LEU A 16 33.59 78.86 46.87
C LEU A 16 34.29 77.70 46.16
N LEU A 17 34.60 76.66 46.94
CA LEU A 17 35.05 75.35 46.46
C LEU A 17 34.54 74.26 47.39
N VAL A 18 33.24 74.29 47.71
CA VAL A 18 32.53 73.03 47.93
C VAL A 18 32.17 72.55 46.54
N THR A 19 33.05 71.73 45.98
CA THR A 19 32.73 70.81 44.89
C THR A 19 31.48 70.04 45.31
N THR A 20 30.32 70.48 44.84
CA THR A 20 29.21 69.58 44.63
C THR A 20 29.63 68.65 43.50
N CYS A 21 30.42 67.63 43.84
CA CYS A 21 30.40 66.38 43.10
C CYS A 21 29.00 65.79 43.29
N ALA A 22 28.01 66.37 42.59
CA ALA A 22 26.79 65.66 42.28
C ALA A 22 27.22 64.53 41.36
N SER A 23 27.57 63.39 41.95
CA SER A 23 27.66 62.12 41.25
C SER A 23 26.26 61.85 40.72
N ILE A 24 25.99 62.28 39.49
CA ILE A 24 24.76 61.94 38.77
C ILE A 24 24.84 60.43 38.54
N THR A 25 24.33 59.67 39.50
CA THR A 25 24.13 58.23 39.34
C THR A 25 22.89 58.08 38.49
N VAL A 26 23.09 57.61 37.26
CA VAL A 26 21.98 57.26 36.37
C VAL A 26 21.26 56.06 37.00
N THR A 27 20.09 56.29 37.57
CA THR A 27 19.19 55.24 38.05
C THR A 27 18.69 54.43 36.87
N ALA A 28 19.03 53.14 36.83
CA ALA A 28 18.51 52.24 35.82
C ALA A 28 17.06 51.81 36.12
N GLN A 29 16.33 51.63 35.02
CA GLN A 29 14.98 51.13 34.91
C GLN A 29 14.65 50.03 35.95
N SER A 30 13.67 50.29 36.82
CA SER A 30 13.15 49.29 37.76
C SER A 30 12.54 48.11 37.00
N ILE A 31 12.92 46.90 37.41
CA ILE A 31 12.33 45.66 36.95
C ILE A 31 11.36 45.19 38.02
N SER A 32 10.11 44.96 37.64
CA SER A 32 9.06 44.53 38.56
C SER A 32 9.35 43.14 39.15
N ALA A 33 8.95 42.91 40.41
CA ALA A 33 9.29 41.72 41.20
C ALA A 33 8.80 40.38 40.61
N ASP A 34 7.82 40.44 39.70
CA ASP A 34 7.38 39.29 38.90
C ASP A 34 8.43 38.83 37.88
N ARG A 35 9.34 39.70 37.44
CA ARG A 35 10.22 39.47 36.27
C ARG A 35 11.61 38.93 36.63
N TYR A 36 11.95 38.80 37.91
CA TYR A 36 13.23 38.27 38.33
C TYR A 36 13.13 37.31 39.50
N ARG A 37 14.14 36.46 39.67
CA ARG A 37 14.35 35.63 40.86
C ARG A 37 15.80 35.74 41.30
N ILE A 38 16.00 35.73 42.61
CA ILE A 38 17.31 35.84 43.25
C ILE A 38 17.54 34.55 44.02
N ASP A 39 18.51 33.77 43.57
CA ASP A 39 19.07 32.65 44.29
C ASP A 39 20.21 33.17 45.17
N ALA A 40 19.88 33.44 46.42
CA ALA A 40 20.85 33.94 47.40
C ALA A 40 21.90 32.89 47.79
N THR A 41 21.62 31.60 47.57
CA THR A 41 22.52 30.48 47.88
C THR A 41 23.64 30.41 46.86
N ASN A 42 23.30 30.40 45.56
CA ASN A 42 24.25 30.29 44.46
C ASN A 42 24.71 31.65 43.90
N LYS A 43 24.28 32.75 44.52
CA LYS A 43 24.53 34.12 44.06
C LYS A 43 24.14 34.33 42.59
N LEU A 44 23.02 33.74 42.18
CA LEU A 44 22.51 33.81 40.82
C LEU A 44 21.25 34.67 40.78
N ILE A 45 21.16 35.55 39.81
CA ILE A 45 19.96 36.34 39.54
C ILE A 45 19.54 36.07 38.10
N LEU A 46 18.29 35.65 37.93
CA LEU A 46 17.71 35.45 36.62
C LEU A 46 16.58 36.45 36.41
N CYS A 47 16.63 37.18 35.30
CA CYS A 47 15.62 38.14 34.93
C CYS A 47 15.05 37.82 33.55
N ASN A 48 13.73 37.70 33.43
CA ASN A 48 13.06 37.44 32.16
C ASN A 48 12.65 38.73 31.40
N LYS A 49 13.25 39.87 31.78
CA LYS A 49 13.06 41.19 31.14
C LYS A 49 14.43 41.81 30.88
N LEU A 50 14.75 42.04 29.61
CA LEU A 50 15.93 42.81 29.25
C LEU A 50 15.59 44.32 29.36
N PRO A 51 16.19 45.08 30.28
CA PRO A 51 15.94 46.51 30.38
C PRO A 51 16.59 47.27 29.23
N ALA A 52 16.06 48.44 28.89
CA ALA A 52 16.69 49.34 27.93
C ALA A 52 17.94 49.96 28.57
N THR A 53 19.03 50.07 27.80
CA THR A 53 20.26 50.73 28.25
C THR A 53 20.20 52.22 27.91
N THR A 54 20.08 53.09 28.91
CA THR A 54 20.13 54.56 28.73
C THR A 54 21.13 55.19 29.71
N GLY A 55 22.06 56.02 29.23
CA GLY A 55 22.87 56.93 30.06
C GLY A 55 24.30 56.48 30.42
N THR A 56 25.06 57.40 31.02
CA THR A 56 26.50 57.28 31.37
C THR A 56 26.77 56.43 32.62
N LYS A 57 27.92 55.76 32.60
CA LYS A 57 28.40 54.68 33.49
C LYS A 57 28.77 55.18 34.91
N PRO A 58 28.74 54.32 35.96
CA PRO A 58 28.45 52.88 35.95
C PRO A 58 26.95 52.57 35.85
N LEU A 59 26.63 51.52 35.08
CA LEU A 59 25.26 51.03 34.92
C LEU A 59 24.80 50.39 36.24
N SER A 60 23.52 50.51 36.57
CA SER A 60 22.88 49.78 37.66
C SER A 60 21.66 49.01 37.15
N VAL A 61 21.00 48.20 37.98
CA VAL A 61 19.64 47.68 37.75
C VAL A 61 18.92 47.63 39.09
N THR A 62 17.67 48.10 39.12
CA THR A 62 16.85 48.04 40.35
C THR A 62 15.95 46.82 40.31
N LEU A 63 16.21 45.86 41.20
CA LEU A 63 15.43 44.62 41.40
C LEU A 63 14.67 44.70 42.74
N ASP A 64 15.04 43.88 43.74
CA ASP A 64 14.60 44.04 45.14
C ASP A 64 15.38 45.16 45.83
N GLN A 65 16.62 45.36 45.40
CA GLN A 65 17.52 46.45 45.73
C GLN A 65 18.23 46.95 44.47
N VAL A 66 19.10 47.95 44.64
CA VAL A 66 19.98 48.43 43.56
C VAL A 66 21.17 47.49 43.43
N TYR A 67 21.42 47.03 42.21
CA TYR A 67 22.59 46.24 41.83
C TYR A 67 23.46 47.05 40.88
N THR A 68 24.74 47.17 41.17
CA THR A 68 25.69 47.99 40.38
C THR A 68 26.59 47.10 39.55
N PHE A 69 26.79 47.44 38.27
CA PHE A 69 27.74 46.73 37.42
C PHE A 69 29.15 47.29 37.70
N PRO A 70 30.10 46.48 38.19
CA PRO A 70 31.46 46.96 38.48
C PRO A 70 32.25 47.23 37.19
N ASP A 71 31.91 46.51 36.11
CA ASP A 71 32.55 46.65 34.80
C ASP A 71 31.85 47.68 33.91
N SER A 72 32.62 48.24 32.99
CA SER A 72 32.12 49.11 31.93
C SER A 72 31.29 48.33 30.89
N ILE A 73 29.99 48.16 31.15
CA ILE A 73 29.07 47.51 30.19
C ILE A 73 28.63 48.50 29.09
N THR A 74 28.80 48.09 27.83
CA THR A 74 28.35 48.88 26.66
C THR A 74 26.92 48.56 26.24
N ALA A 75 26.49 47.30 26.38
CA ALA A 75 25.13 46.87 26.10
C ALA A 75 24.75 45.62 26.91
N LEU A 76 23.50 45.57 27.38
CA LEU A 76 22.92 44.38 28.00
C LEU A 76 22.37 43.43 26.92
N LYS A 77 22.66 42.14 27.08
CA LYS A 77 22.26 41.07 26.17
C LYS A 77 21.65 39.92 26.97
N ARG A 78 20.77 39.16 26.31
CA ARG A 78 20.30 37.87 26.85
C ARG A 78 21.41 36.83 26.76
N GLY A 79 21.33 35.84 27.64
CA GLY A 79 22.21 34.68 27.64
C GLY A 79 23.66 34.92 28.08
N VAL A 80 23.97 36.13 28.54
CA VAL A 80 25.29 36.51 29.06
C VAL A 80 25.23 36.70 30.58
N PHE A 81 26.25 36.23 31.29
CA PHE A 81 26.42 36.51 32.72
C PHE A 81 27.07 37.88 32.91
N TYR A 82 26.49 38.67 33.81
CA TYR A 82 27.03 39.93 34.28
C TYR A 82 27.36 39.80 35.77
N SER A 83 28.55 40.21 36.18
CA SER A 83 28.82 40.44 37.59
C SER A 83 28.10 41.70 38.03
N VAL A 84 27.36 41.64 39.14
CA VAL A 84 26.71 42.80 39.75
C VAL A 84 26.92 42.79 41.26
N ASP A 85 27.17 43.95 41.84
CA ASP A 85 27.35 44.12 43.28
C ASP A 85 26.04 44.58 43.95
N ARG A 86 25.72 43.96 45.09
CA ARG A 86 24.73 44.46 46.03
C ARG A 86 25.35 44.54 47.42
N ASN A 87 25.67 45.76 47.86
CA ASN A 87 26.23 46.06 49.17
C ASN A 87 27.49 45.22 49.48
N GLY A 88 28.42 45.12 48.52
CA GLY A 88 29.66 44.36 48.67
C GLY A 88 29.53 42.84 48.41
N VAL A 89 28.34 42.36 48.03
CA VAL A 89 28.13 40.96 47.64
C VAL A 89 27.97 40.87 46.12
N SER A 90 28.88 40.15 45.46
CA SER A 90 28.80 39.88 44.03
C SER A 90 27.77 38.79 43.71
N TYR A 91 26.95 39.06 42.69
CA TYR A 91 26.00 38.13 42.09
C TYR A 91 26.27 38.00 40.59
N SER A 92 25.98 36.83 40.02
CA SER A 92 25.89 36.64 38.58
C SER A 92 24.45 36.91 38.12
N LEU A 93 24.24 38.00 37.38
CA LEU A 93 22.97 38.34 36.75
C LEU A 93 22.93 37.83 35.31
N MET A 94 21.81 37.24 34.91
CA MET A 94 21.53 36.89 33.51
C MET A 94 20.13 37.31 33.10
N PHE A 95 20.01 37.76 31.84
CA PHE A 95 18.73 38.03 31.20
C PHE A 95 18.31 36.87 30.29
N THR A 96 17.03 36.49 30.35
CA THR A 96 16.43 35.43 29.53
C THR A 96 15.07 35.85 28.96
N SER A 97 14.62 35.12 27.95
CA SER A 97 13.29 35.14 27.36
C SER A 97 12.45 33.93 27.78
N LEU A 98 12.97 33.09 28.68
CA LEU A 98 12.24 31.96 29.21
C LEU A 98 11.34 32.38 30.39
N PRO A 99 10.11 31.85 30.49
CA PRO A 99 9.30 31.99 31.70
C PRO A 99 9.97 31.34 32.91
N MET A 100 9.68 31.86 34.10
CA MET A 100 10.17 31.30 35.36
C MET A 100 9.03 30.71 36.18
N ILE A 101 9.23 29.50 36.69
CA ILE A 101 8.32 28.83 37.63
C ILE A 101 9.01 28.76 38.98
N ASN A 102 8.34 29.27 40.01
CA ASN A 102 8.81 29.20 41.38
C ASN A 102 7.89 28.31 42.21
N VAL A 103 8.45 27.27 42.83
CA VAL A 103 7.74 26.31 43.66
C VAL A 103 8.19 26.51 45.11
N GLN A 104 7.23 26.77 46.01
CA GLN A 104 7.46 26.84 47.45
C GLN A 104 6.84 25.62 48.12
N THR A 105 7.67 24.76 48.71
CA THR A 105 7.26 23.48 49.33
C THR A 105 6.80 23.63 50.78
N ARG A 106 7.01 24.82 51.38
CA ARG A 106 6.68 25.11 52.78
C ARG A 106 7.41 24.19 53.76
N GLY A 107 8.70 23.93 53.49
CA GLY A 107 9.56 23.12 54.34
C GLY A 107 9.34 21.61 54.23
N ARG A 108 8.57 21.15 53.25
CA ARG A 108 8.35 19.71 53.00
C ARG A 108 9.18 19.22 51.83
N ASP A 109 9.61 17.96 51.92
CA ASP A 109 10.28 17.26 50.83
C ASP A 109 9.27 16.82 49.77
N ILE A 110 9.67 16.93 48.51
CA ILE A 110 8.87 16.42 47.40
C ILE A 110 9.16 14.93 47.27
N VAL A 111 8.13 14.10 47.42
CA VAL A 111 8.18 12.64 47.22
C VAL A 111 7.41 12.23 45.96
N SER A 112 7.50 10.95 45.55
CA SER A 112 6.79 10.43 44.37
C SER A 112 5.28 10.35 44.58
N SER A 113 4.85 9.99 45.79
CA SER A 113 3.45 9.95 46.21
C SER A 113 3.36 9.97 47.74
N PRO A 114 2.35 10.63 48.34
CA PRO A 114 1.38 11.51 47.68
C PRO A 114 2.04 12.83 47.25
N ALA A 115 1.40 13.56 46.32
CA ALA A 115 1.85 14.90 45.96
C ALA A 115 1.73 15.85 47.15
N ILE A 116 2.73 16.71 47.34
CA ILE A 116 2.76 17.67 48.44
C ILE A 116 2.18 19.01 48.02
N MET A 117 1.25 19.56 48.81
CA MET A 117 0.75 20.92 48.58
C MET A 117 1.89 21.95 48.65
N THR A 118 1.88 22.86 47.68
CA THR A 118 2.88 23.89 47.40
C THR A 118 2.18 25.18 47.02
N LYS A 119 2.95 26.28 46.99
CA LYS A 119 2.53 27.51 46.30
C LYS A 119 3.40 27.66 45.07
N LEU A 120 2.77 27.69 43.89
CA LEU A 120 3.47 27.85 42.63
C LEU A 120 3.16 29.22 42.02
N THR A 121 4.22 29.91 41.60
CA THR A 121 4.17 31.19 40.91
C THR A 121 4.78 31.04 39.52
N ILE A 122 4.02 31.38 38.48
CA ILE A 122 4.51 31.41 37.09
C ILE A 122 4.66 32.86 36.67
N ALA A 123 5.87 33.25 36.29
CA ALA A 123 6.16 34.54 35.69
C ALA A 123 6.46 34.37 34.20
N ASP A 124 5.56 34.83 33.35
CA ASP A 124 5.80 34.85 31.90
C ASP A 124 6.59 36.08 31.45
N THR A 125 7.00 36.08 30.17
CA THR A 125 7.78 37.18 29.59
C THR A 125 6.99 38.45 29.32
N THR A 126 5.67 38.43 29.50
CA THR A 126 4.83 39.64 29.44
C THR A 126 4.73 40.32 30.81
N GLY A 127 5.19 39.66 31.88
CA GLY A 127 5.06 40.11 33.27
C GLY A 127 3.76 39.68 33.93
N LYS A 128 3.02 38.78 33.29
CA LYS A 128 1.85 38.18 33.91
C LYS A 128 2.32 37.14 34.91
N THR A 129 2.03 37.41 36.19
CA THR A 129 2.22 36.44 37.25
C THR A 129 0.94 35.67 37.52
N ARG A 130 1.05 34.34 37.61
CA ARG A 130 -0.05 33.45 38.00
C ARG A 130 0.33 32.75 39.29
N LEU A 131 -0.45 32.99 40.35
CA LEU A 131 -0.35 32.28 41.62
C LEU A 131 -1.40 31.18 41.65
N LYS A 132 -1.00 29.97 42.03
CA LYS A 132 -1.90 28.82 42.07
C LYS A 132 -1.65 27.97 43.30
N TRP A 133 -2.75 27.46 43.86
CA TRP A 133 -2.72 26.33 44.77
C TRP A 133 -2.34 25.11 43.95
N SER A 134 -1.21 24.49 44.29
CA SER A 134 -0.69 23.36 43.54
C SER A 134 -0.24 22.27 44.49
N ALA A 135 -0.18 21.04 44.02
CA ALA A 135 0.65 19.99 44.61
C ALA A 135 1.72 19.57 43.63
N VAL A 136 2.88 19.16 44.15
CA VAL A 136 4.00 18.67 43.35
C VAL A 136 4.42 17.30 43.85
N SER A 137 4.70 16.38 42.94
CA SER A 137 5.33 15.10 43.23
C SER A 137 6.47 14.82 42.25
N ILE A 138 7.44 14.01 42.68
CA ILE A 138 8.45 13.46 41.78
C ILE A 138 7.74 12.51 40.80
N ARG A 139 8.15 12.54 39.53
CA ARG A 139 7.65 11.62 38.49
C ARG A 139 8.77 10.96 37.72
N GLY A 140 8.41 9.89 37.01
CA GLY A 140 9.32 9.07 36.24
C GLY A 140 9.82 7.86 37.03
N ALA A 141 10.36 6.86 36.33
CA ALA A 141 10.97 5.69 36.94
C ALA A 141 12.48 5.94 37.12
N TYR A 142 13.27 5.68 36.08
CA TYR A 142 14.71 5.97 36.07
C TYR A 142 15.01 7.45 36.37
N THR A 143 14.27 8.38 35.77
CA THR A 143 14.50 9.82 35.98
C THR A 143 14.20 10.31 37.40
N SER A 144 13.49 9.51 38.23
CA SER A 144 13.29 9.83 39.65
C SER A 144 14.53 9.60 40.50
N THR A 145 15.48 8.78 40.04
CA THR A 145 16.74 8.49 40.77
C THR A 145 17.80 9.55 40.49
N LEU A 146 17.71 10.27 39.37
CA LEU A 146 18.69 11.27 38.92
C LEU A 146 18.76 12.50 39.83
N PRO A 147 19.90 13.21 39.94
CA PRO A 147 20.03 14.37 40.82
C PRO A 147 18.98 15.47 40.57
N LYS A 148 18.70 15.76 39.29
CA LYS A 148 17.66 16.71 38.88
C LYS A 148 16.35 15.97 38.61
N LYS A 149 15.36 16.18 39.48
CA LYS A 149 14.07 15.45 39.43
C LYS A 149 13.12 16.06 38.43
N SER A 150 12.36 15.22 37.73
CA SER A 150 11.15 15.65 37.01
C SER A 150 9.96 15.69 37.95
N TYR A 151 9.00 16.59 37.69
CA TYR A 151 7.85 16.80 38.56
C TYR A 151 6.51 16.68 37.84
N LYS A 152 5.51 16.12 38.53
CA LYS A 152 4.10 16.33 38.20
C LYS A 152 3.57 17.48 39.04
N VAL A 153 2.82 18.38 38.42
CA VAL A 153 2.16 19.53 39.05
C VAL A 153 0.66 19.36 38.89
N VAL A 154 -0.08 19.45 40.00
CA VAL A 154 -1.55 19.42 39.99
C VAL A 154 -2.06 20.72 40.58
N PHE A 155 -3.01 21.39 39.91
CA PHE A 155 -3.64 22.62 40.41
C PHE A 155 -4.95 22.32 41.13
N TYR A 156 -5.21 23.09 42.20
CA TYR A 156 -6.39 22.98 43.04
C TYR A 156 -7.14 24.30 43.14
N THR A 157 -8.41 24.23 43.55
CA THR A 157 -9.27 25.40 43.80
C THR A 157 -8.78 26.21 45.00
N ASP A 158 -8.25 25.54 46.01
CA ASP A 158 -7.87 26.10 47.31
C ASP A 158 -6.74 25.29 47.97
N SER A 159 -6.37 25.67 49.19
CA SER A 159 -5.29 25.07 49.97
C SER A 159 -5.57 23.66 50.49
N THR A 160 -6.82 23.17 50.42
CA THR A 160 -7.21 21.85 50.95
C THR A 160 -6.78 20.70 50.06
N GLY A 161 -6.57 20.96 48.76
CA GLY A 161 -6.22 19.92 47.80
C GLY A 161 -7.36 18.93 47.47
N LYS A 162 -8.62 19.26 47.79
CA LYS A 162 -9.76 18.37 47.57
C LYS A 162 -10.31 18.41 46.14
N SER A 163 -10.37 19.59 45.54
CA SER A 163 -10.94 19.80 44.20
C SER A 163 -9.87 20.36 43.27
N THR A 164 -9.64 19.66 42.16
CA THR A 164 -8.69 20.12 41.14
C THR A 164 -9.23 21.32 40.38
N LYS A 165 -8.33 22.11 39.79
CA LYS A 165 -8.67 23.30 39.02
C LYS A 165 -7.99 23.28 37.67
N ASP A 166 -8.78 23.18 36.62
CA ASP A 166 -8.32 23.33 35.25
C ASP A 166 -7.72 24.74 35.05
N THR A 167 -6.52 24.81 34.48
CA THR A 167 -5.79 26.06 34.27
C THR A 167 -5.02 25.98 32.94
N ALA A 168 -5.35 26.85 31.98
CA ALA A 168 -4.55 27.00 30.76
C ALA A 168 -3.20 27.65 31.05
N LEU A 169 -2.11 27.09 30.55
CA LEU A 169 -0.76 27.65 30.62
C LEU A 169 -0.21 27.93 29.22
N PHE A 170 0.34 29.12 29.00
CA PHE A 170 1.06 29.49 27.75
C PHE A 170 0.30 29.23 26.43
N GLY A 171 -1.03 29.34 26.42
CA GLY A 171 -1.86 29.09 25.24
C GLY A 171 -2.10 27.60 24.93
N MET A 172 -1.65 26.71 25.82
CA MET A 172 -2.01 25.29 25.82
C MET A 172 -3.38 25.08 26.49
N ARG A 173 -3.93 23.86 26.44
CA ARG A 173 -5.31 23.58 26.85
C ARG A 173 -5.49 23.79 28.35
N GLU A 174 -6.74 23.90 28.78
CA GLU A 174 -7.06 23.88 30.20
C GLU A 174 -6.92 22.47 30.76
N ASP A 175 -6.02 22.31 31.73
CA ASP A 175 -5.86 21.09 32.50
C ASP A 175 -5.49 21.42 33.95
N SER A 176 -5.90 20.53 34.84
CA SER A 176 -5.48 20.49 36.23
C SER A 176 -4.08 19.92 36.40
N GLU A 177 -3.60 19.07 35.49
CA GLU A 177 -2.28 18.44 35.58
C GLU A 177 -1.29 18.96 34.52
N TRP A 178 -0.04 19.13 34.94
CA TRP A 178 1.08 19.59 34.10
C TRP A 178 2.36 18.86 34.49
N LEU A 179 3.29 18.70 33.55
CA LEU A 179 4.55 18.00 33.79
C LEU A 179 5.73 18.95 33.61
N LEU A 180 6.71 18.88 34.51
CA LEU A 180 8.00 19.53 34.38
C LEU A 180 9.05 18.45 34.15
N LEU A 181 9.51 18.30 32.91
CA LEU A 181 10.54 17.34 32.54
C LEU A 181 11.92 17.98 32.76
N ALA A 182 12.75 17.34 33.59
CA ALA A 182 14.08 17.84 33.93
C ALA A 182 15.08 17.82 32.76
N MET A 183 14.82 16.96 31.76
CA MET A 183 15.67 16.70 30.59
C MET A 183 17.13 16.37 30.96
N TYR A 184 17.39 15.87 32.17
CA TYR A 184 18.74 15.74 32.72
C TYR A 184 19.65 14.84 31.88
N THR A 185 19.09 13.79 31.29
CA THR A 185 19.81 12.83 30.44
C THR A 185 19.98 13.32 29.01
N GLU A 186 19.11 14.19 28.49
CA GLU A 186 19.16 14.62 27.09
C GLU A 186 20.36 15.54 26.82
N PRO A 187 21.42 15.14 26.09
CA PRO A 187 22.66 15.92 25.96
C PRO A 187 22.42 17.38 25.55
N LEU A 188 21.56 17.57 24.54
CA LEU A 188 21.17 18.87 24.03
C LEU A 188 19.93 19.47 24.68
N ARG A 189 19.19 18.74 25.53
CA ARG A 189 17.90 19.18 26.10
C ARG A 189 16.83 19.49 25.05
N VAL A 190 16.92 18.92 23.84
CA VAL A 190 16.01 19.24 22.71
C VAL A 190 15.27 18.05 22.10
N ASN A 191 15.53 16.81 22.53
CA ASN A 191 15.01 15.62 21.85
C ASN A 191 13.50 15.52 22.02
N ASN A 192 13.01 15.65 23.27
CA ASN A 192 11.57 15.65 23.54
C ASN A 192 10.85 16.74 22.74
N VAL A 193 11.31 18.00 22.80
CA VAL A 193 10.63 19.11 22.08
C VAL A 193 10.65 18.92 20.57
N THR A 194 11.76 18.44 20.02
CA THR A 194 11.92 18.27 18.57
C THR A 194 11.03 17.14 18.07
N SER A 195 11.05 16.00 18.76
CA SER A 195 10.27 14.81 18.37
C SER A 195 8.76 15.02 18.58
N TYR A 196 8.33 15.69 19.66
CA TYR A 196 6.90 16.03 19.81
C TYR A 196 6.41 17.04 18.78
N ALA A 197 7.20 18.08 18.47
CA ALA A 197 6.84 19.04 17.44
C ALA A 197 6.74 18.39 16.05
N LEU A 198 7.63 17.44 15.75
CA LEU A 198 7.60 16.67 14.51
C LEU A 198 6.32 15.83 14.40
N TRP A 199 5.97 15.08 15.46
CA TRP A 199 4.73 14.29 15.48
C TRP A 199 3.48 15.15 15.25
N LEU A 200 3.37 16.28 15.95
CA LEU A 200 2.26 17.23 15.80
C LEU A 200 2.18 17.85 14.39
N LYS A 201 3.31 17.97 13.69
CA LYS A 201 3.37 18.51 12.32
C LYS A 201 2.95 17.48 11.28
N MET A 202 3.31 16.21 11.48
CA MET A 202 3.05 15.15 10.49
C MET A 202 1.68 14.50 10.63
N HIS A 203 1.21 14.27 11.87
CA HIS A 203 0.04 13.44 12.14
C HIS A 203 -1.18 14.28 12.51
N LYS A 204 -2.36 13.82 12.07
CA LYS A 204 -3.66 14.36 12.45
C LYS A 204 -4.57 13.22 12.89
N LEU A 205 -5.36 13.44 13.94
CA LEU A 205 -6.38 12.50 14.38
C LEU A 205 -7.43 12.34 13.27
N TYR A 206 -7.87 11.11 12.99
CA TYR A 206 -8.89 10.84 11.97
C TYR A 206 -10.24 11.49 12.29
N TYR A 207 -10.47 11.82 13.55
CA TYR A 207 -11.66 12.50 14.05
C TYR A 207 -11.46 13.99 14.33
N ALA A 208 -10.36 14.59 13.87
CA ALA A 208 -10.06 16.00 14.11
C ALA A 208 -11.13 16.95 13.52
N SER A 209 -11.87 16.52 12.49
CA SER A 209 -12.99 17.29 11.93
C SER A 209 -14.20 17.35 12.86
N GLN A 210 -14.42 16.34 13.70
CA GLN A 210 -15.49 16.37 14.71
C GLN A 210 -15.03 17.00 16.03
N GLU A 211 -13.72 16.98 16.31
CA GLU A 211 -13.11 17.46 17.54
C GLU A 211 -11.94 18.39 17.22
N ALA A 212 -12.23 19.64 16.79
CA ALA A 212 -11.22 20.60 16.35
C ALA A 212 -10.14 20.93 17.42
N ASP A 213 -10.49 20.74 18.70
CA ASP A 213 -9.59 20.95 19.83
C ASP A 213 -8.77 19.70 20.22
N ALA A 214 -8.96 18.55 19.54
CA ALA A 214 -8.22 17.34 19.85
C ALA A 214 -6.77 17.44 19.36
N VAL A 215 -5.82 17.08 20.22
CA VAL A 215 -4.38 17.21 19.93
C VAL A 215 -3.71 15.84 19.96
N PRO A 216 -3.12 15.33 18.85
CA PRO A 216 -2.58 13.97 18.76
C PRO A 216 -1.28 13.73 19.55
N GLY A 217 -0.74 14.73 20.21
CA GLY A 217 0.58 14.66 20.85
C GLY A 217 0.83 15.85 21.78
N ILE A 218 2.06 15.98 22.26
CA ILE A 218 2.36 16.86 23.40
C ILE A 218 2.88 18.21 22.94
N ARG A 219 2.28 19.29 23.44
CA ARG A 219 2.86 20.63 23.32
C ARG A 219 3.78 20.91 24.49
N THR A 220 4.80 21.73 24.23
CA THR A 220 5.89 21.94 25.18
C THR A 220 6.27 23.41 25.30
N ARG A 221 6.87 23.77 26.43
CA ARG A 221 7.42 25.10 26.70
C ARG A 221 8.65 25.01 27.60
N TYR A 222 9.79 25.56 27.15
CA TYR A 222 10.94 25.74 28.02
C TYR A 222 10.64 26.74 29.14
N VAL A 223 11.04 26.39 30.36
CA VAL A 223 10.89 27.21 31.57
C VAL A 223 12.08 27.04 32.49
N ASP A 224 12.45 28.09 33.21
CA ASP A 224 13.42 28.04 34.30
C ASP A 224 12.69 27.75 35.62
N VAL A 225 13.18 26.81 36.43
CA VAL A 225 12.52 26.40 37.67
C VAL A 225 13.34 26.77 38.91
N PHE A 226 12.67 27.42 39.86
CA PHE A 226 13.18 27.71 41.20
C PHE A 226 12.42 26.88 42.22
N LEU A 227 13.15 26.21 43.12
CA LEU A 227 12.59 25.46 44.24
C LEU A 227 13.04 26.14 45.54
N ASN A 228 12.07 26.61 46.33
CA ASN A 228 12.32 27.33 47.58
C ASN A 228 13.32 28.49 47.45
N GLY A 229 13.28 29.21 46.32
CA GLY A 229 14.18 30.33 46.03
C GLY A 229 15.52 29.94 45.40
N VAL A 230 15.85 28.65 45.30
CA VAL A 230 17.08 28.16 44.68
C VAL A 230 16.82 27.78 43.22
N TYR A 231 17.68 28.21 42.30
CA TYR A 231 17.58 27.83 40.89
C TYR A 231 17.90 26.33 40.74
N THR A 232 17.04 25.59 40.03
CA THR A 232 17.20 24.15 39.82
C THR A 232 17.46 23.79 38.37
N GLY A 233 17.43 24.76 37.45
CA GLY A 233 17.72 24.54 36.05
C GLY A 233 16.55 24.80 35.09
N LEU A 234 16.82 24.52 33.83
CA LEU A 234 15.91 24.47 32.69
C LEU A 234 15.03 23.22 32.75
N TYR A 235 13.73 23.38 32.50
CA TYR A 235 12.77 22.29 32.38
C TYR A 235 11.95 22.45 31.10
N LEU A 236 11.38 21.35 30.65
CA LEU A 236 10.34 21.34 29.63
C LEU A 236 8.99 21.17 30.32
N LEU A 237 8.18 22.22 30.32
CA LEU A 237 6.79 22.14 30.72
C LEU A 237 5.97 21.47 29.61
N THR A 238 5.19 20.45 29.95
CA THR A 238 4.35 19.73 28.99
C THR A 238 2.96 19.45 29.53
N GLU A 239 2.02 19.23 28.61
CA GLU A 239 0.72 18.62 28.89
C GLU A 239 0.89 17.11 29.13
N PRO A 240 0.09 16.47 30.00
CA PRO A 240 -0.03 15.01 30.02
C PRO A 240 -0.88 14.53 28.85
N ILE A 241 -0.61 13.33 28.32
CA ILE A 241 -1.58 12.65 27.45
C ILE A 241 -2.72 12.15 28.33
N ASP A 242 -3.92 12.66 28.08
CA ASP A 242 -5.11 12.28 28.81
C ASP A 242 -6.36 12.27 27.90
N ARG A 243 -7.48 11.85 28.48
CA ARG A 243 -8.78 11.82 27.80
C ARG A 243 -9.20 13.21 27.28
N LYS A 244 -8.89 14.29 28.02
CA LYS A 244 -9.28 15.67 27.62
C LYS A 244 -8.50 16.11 26.37
N GLN A 245 -7.22 15.78 26.28
CA GLN A 245 -6.35 16.16 25.17
C GLN A 245 -6.77 15.52 23.85
N LEU A 246 -7.06 14.21 23.89
CA LEU A 246 -7.49 13.45 22.72
C LEU A 246 -9.01 13.56 22.49
N LYS A 247 -9.73 14.29 23.34
CA LYS A 247 -11.20 14.45 23.30
C LYS A 247 -11.96 13.11 23.27
N LEU A 248 -11.41 12.06 23.88
CA LEU A 248 -12.06 10.75 23.94
C LEU A 248 -13.41 10.87 24.65
N LYS A 249 -14.42 10.17 24.11
CA LYS A 249 -15.79 10.22 24.63
C LYS A 249 -15.84 9.67 26.06
N LYS A 250 -16.55 10.39 26.91
CA LYS A 250 -16.73 9.98 28.30
C LYS A 250 -17.54 8.68 28.37
N THR A 251 -17.23 7.82 29.32
CA THR A 251 -18.15 6.79 29.84
C THR A 251 -19.50 7.43 30.07
N SER A 252 -20.55 6.83 29.52
CA SER A 252 -21.89 7.39 29.63
C SER A 252 -22.48 7.15 31.03
N SER A 253 -23.57 7.83 31.35
CA SER A 253 -24.18 7.77 32.69
C SER A 253 -24.66 6.38 33.10
N ASN A 254 -24.88 5.46 32.16
CA ASN A 254 -25.24 4.07 32.43
C ASN A 254 -24.03 3.14 32.62
N GLY A 255 -22.80 3.68 32.64
CA GLY A 255 -21.56 2.91 32.79
C GLY A 255 -20.96 2.39 31.48
N MET A 256 -21.59 2.60 30.32
CA MET A 256 -21.03 2.17 29.04
C MET A 256 -19.74 2.94 28.73
N VAL A 257 -18.63 2.21 28.64
CA VAL A 257 -17.32 2.72 28.24
C VAL A 257 -17.34 3.06 26.76
N ARG A 258 -16.91 4.29 26.44
CA ARG A 258 -16.94 4.83 25.08
C ARG A 258 -15.51 5.00 24.56
N GLY A 259 -14.83 6.02 25.06
CA GLY A 259 -13.41 6.26 24.81
C GLY A 259 -12.52 5.48 25.76
N GLU A 260 -11.30 5.19 25.32
CA GLU A 260 -10.33 4.37 26.05
C GLU A 260 -8.92 4.91 25.91
N LEU A 261 -8.12 4.82 26.96
CA LEU A 261 -6.72 5.24 26.97
C LEU A 261 -5.88 4.31 27.85
N TYR A 262 -4.91 3.66 27.23
CA TYR A 262 -3.96 2.77 27.86
C TYR A 262 -2.56 3.29 27.63
N LYS A 263 -1.69 3.20 28.63
CA LYS A 263 -0.27 3.56 28.51
C LYS A 263 0.56 2.29 28.60
N SER A 264 1.42 2.04 27.62
CA SER A 264 2.42 0.97 27.73
C SER A 264 3.59 1.45 28.57
N VAL A 265 3.92 0.71 29.63
CA VAL A 265 4.99 1.07 30.59
C VAL A 265 6.10 0.03 30.68
N ASP A 266 5.94 -1.12 30.05
CA ASP A 266 6.95 -2.17 29.99
C ASP A 266 6.96 -2.90 28.64
N TRP A 267 8.05 -3.58 28.31
CA TRP A 267 8.11 -4.49 27.16
C TRP A 267 7.69 -5.89 27.59
N THR A 268 6.45 -6.23 27.30
CA THR A 268 5.87 -7.55 27.56
C THR A 268 5.41 -8.15 26.25
N ASP A 269 5.02 -9.42 26.29
CA ASP A 269 4.41 -10.07 25.12
C ASP A 269 3.16 -9.35 24.64
N ALA A 270 2.36 -8.78 25.55
CA ALA A 270 1.17 -8.03 25.19
C ALA A 270 1.52 -6.71 24.50
N THR A 271 2.48 -5.94 25.05
CA THR A 271 2.83 -4.62 24.54
C THR A 271 3.63 -4.67 23.24
N LEU A 272 4.33 -5.77 23.00
CA LEU A 272 5.00 -6.07 21.75
C LEU A 272 4.12 -6.82 20.75
N PHE A 273 2.89 -7.21 21.12
CA PHE A 273 2.01 -8.05 20.29
C PHE A 273 2.67 -9.38 19.86
N THR A 274 3.45 -10.00 20.75
CA THR A 274 4.07 -11.32 20.55
C THR A 274 3.37 -12.42 21.34
N GLY A 275 2.46 -12.07 22.25
CA GLY A 275 1.66 -13.03 23.02
C GLY A 275 0.48 -12.36 23.72
N VAL A 276 -0.40 -13.19 24.30
CA VAL A 276 -1.65 -12.74 24.94
C VAL A 276 -1.70 -13.25 26.38
N PRO A 277 -1.14 -12.52 27.35
CA PRO A 277 -1.20 -12.90 28.76
C PRO A 277 -2.65 -12.93 29.28
N SER A 278 -2.92 -13.86 30.20
CA SER A 278 -4.23 -14.02 30.84
C SER A 278 -4.71 -12.73 31.51
N LEU A 279 -6.03 -12.52 31.54
CA LEU A 279 -6.65 -11.45 32.33
C LEU A 279 -6.73 -11.78 33.82
N SER A 280 -6.39 -12.99 34.24
CA SER A 280 -6.35 -13.38 35.66
C SER A 280 -5.45 -12.47 36.51
N ASP A 281 -4.40 -11.94 35.90
CA ASP A 281 -3.38 -11.12 36.58
C ASP A 281 -3.67 -9.61 36.42
N ALA A 282 -4.77 -9.26 35.75
CA ALA A 282 -5.19 -7.88 35.61
C ALA A 282 -5.78 -7.36 36.93
N ASN A 283 -5.41 -6.14 37.30
CA ASN A 283 -6.11 -5.38 38.35
C ASN A 283 -6.74 -4.13 37.74
N ARG A 284 -7.30 -3.24 38.58
CA ARG A 284 -7.92 -1.99 38.09
C ARG A 284 -6.98 -1.16 37.22
N ASP A 285 -5.73 -1.04 37.62
CA ASP A 285 -4.78 -0.08 37.06
C ASP A 285 -3.85 -0.68 36.03
N THR A 286 -3.53 -1.97 36.13
CA THR A 286 -2.50 -2.60 35.30
C THR A 286 -2.90 -3.95 34.76
N TRP A 287 -2.46 -4.22 33.52
CA TRP A 287 -2.49 -5.55 32.89
C TRP A 287 -1.32 -5.67 31.93
N ALA A 288 -0.52 -6.72 32.07
CA ALA A 288 0.51 -7.12 31.11
C ALA A 288 1.42 -5.99 30.58
N GLY A 289 1.92 -5.10 31.45
CA GLY A 289 2.79 -3.99 31.05
C GLY A 289 2.04 -2.74 30.55
N TYR A 290 0.72 -2.72 30.60
CA TYR A 290 -0.12 -1.54 30.39
C TYR A 290 -0.62 -0.95 31.71
N GLU A 291 -0.80 0.37 31.73
CA GLU A 291 -1.56 1.11 32.74
C GLU A 291 -2.86 1.64 32.11
N LEU A 292 -4.01 1.40 32.76
CA LEU A 292 -5.30 1.96 32.37
C LEU A 292 -5.36 3.43 32.80
N LYS A 293 -5.51 4.34 31.83
CA LYS A 293 -5.62 5.79 32.08
C LYS A 293 -7.05 6.28 31.91
N TYR A 294 -7.83 5.64 31.04
CA TYR A 294 -9.25 5.90 30.89
C TYR A 294 -9.97 4.67 30.31
N PRO A 295 -11.15 4.26 30.83
CA PRO A 295 -11.86 4.80 32.00
C PRO A 295 -11.05 4.66 33.30
N ASN A 296 -11.25 5.56 34.26
CA ASN A 296 -10.44 5.62 35.49
C ASN A 296 -11.24 5.34 36.77
N ASP A 297 -12.49 4.87 36.61
CA ASP A 297 -13.44 4.54 37.67
C ASP A 297 -13.81 3.04 37.70
N THR A 298 -13.39 2.25 36.71
CA THR A 298 -13.66 0.82 36.61
C THR A 298 -12.47 0.05 36.03
N THR A 299 -12.33 -1.23 36.39
CA THR A 299 -11.42 -2.16 35.70
C THR A 299 -11.97 -2.45 34.32
N PHE A 300 -11.18 -2.22 33.27
CA PHE A 300 -11.64 -2.41 31.89
C PHE A 300 -10.49 -2.79 30.95
N TRP A 301 -10.35 -4.09 30.69
CA TRP A 301 -9.25 -4.64 29.88
C TRP A 301 -9.70 -5.48 28.69
N THR A 302 -10.97 -5.89 28.66
CA THR A 302 -11.51 -6.85 27.69
C THR A 302 -11.28 -6.40 26.24
N ASN A 303 -11.43 -5.10 25.94
CA ASN A 303 -11.25 -4.59 24.59
C ASN A 303 -9.78 -4.54 24.17
N LEU A 304 -8.87 -4.16 25.07
CA LEU A 304 -7.44 -4.19 24.78
C LEU A 304 -6.93 -5.64 24.67
N TYR A 305 -7.40 -6.54 25.53
CA TYR A 305 -7.15 -7.97 25.40
C TYR A 305 -7.62 -8.51 24.06
N GLY A 306 -8.84 -8.18 23.64
CA GLY A 306 -9.39 -8.55 22.33
C GLY A 306 -8.58 -8.00 21.16
N LEU A 307 -8.06 -6.77 21.29
CA LEU A 307 -7.14 -6.17 20.32
C LEU A 307 -5.82 -6.95 20.23
N THR A 308 -5.18 -7.23 21.36
CA THR A 308 -3.94 -8.00 21.43
C THR A 308 -4.15 -9.41 20.87
N ASN A 309 -5.22 -10.09 21.29
CA ASN A 309 -5.59 -11.42 20.79
C ASN A 309 -5.84 -11.44 19.28
N PHE A 310 -6.50 -10.41 18.75
CA PHE A 310 -6.69 -10.29 17.30
C PHE A 310 -5.34 -10.21 16.57
N VAL A 311 -4.43 -9.35 17.00
CA VAL A 311 -3.13 -9.20 16.32
C VAL A 311 -2.32 -10.50 16.41
N VAL A 312 -2.26 -11.12 17.59
CA VAL A 312 -1.43 -12.31 17.83
C VAL A 312 -2.02 -13.56 17.17
N ASN A 313 -3.31 -13.85 17.40
CA ASN A 313 -3.89 -15.17 17.11
C ASN A 313 -4.77 -15.23 15.86
N SER A 314 -5.10 -14.11 15.20
CA SER A 314 -5.90 -14.19 13.97
C SER A 314 -5.12 -14.83 12.81
N THR A 315 -5.81 -15.52 11.90
CA THR A 315 -5.22 -15.88 10.60
C THR A 315 -4.87 -14.63 9.78
N ASP A 316 -4.13 -14.78 8.69
CA ASP A 316 -3.78 -13.67 7.82
C ASP A 316 -5.03 -13.07 7.12
N GLU A 317 -6.01 -13.89 6.74
CA GLU A 317 -7.30 -13.46 6.16
C GLU A 317 -8.15 -12.70 7.17
N GLN A 318 -8.24 -13.22 8.40
CA GLN A 318 -8.94 -12.56 9.50
C GLN A 318 -8.26 -11.23 9.86
N PHE A 319 -6.93 -11.20 9.83
CA PHE A 319 -6.17 -9.96 10.06
C PHE A 319 -6.46 -8.93 8.98
N LYS A 320 -6.38 -9.32 7.70
CA LYS A 320 -6.65 -8.44 6.55
C LYS A 320 -8.05 -7.83 6.61
N SER A 321 -9.06 -8.67 6.79
CA SER A 321 -10.48 -8.24 6.81
C SER A 321 -10.83 -7.46 8.08
N GLY A 322 -10.24 -7.82 9.22
CA GLY A 322 -10.56 -7.23 10.52
C GLY A 322 -9.72 -6.01 10.94
N LEU A 323 -8.67 -5.66 10.18
CA LEU A 323 -7.71 -4.62 10.61
C LEU A 323 -8.38 -3.25 10.79
N ASN A 324 -9.07 -2.74 9.76
CA ASN A 324 -9.60 -1.37 9.76
C ASN A 324 -10.72 -1.16 10.79
N ALA A 325 -11.39 -2.23 11.24
CA ALA A 325 -12.38 -2.17 12.32
C ALA A 325 -11.72 -1.97 13.69
N ARG A 326 -10.43 -2.31 13.83
CA ARG A 326 -9.70 -2.31 15.10
C ARG A 326 -8.59 -1.30 15.16
N TRP A 327 -7.96 -0.97 14.05
CA TRP A 327 -6.84 -0.02 13.97
C TRP A 327 -7.06 1.03 12.90
N GLN A 328 -6.66 2.26 13.20
CA GLN A 328 -6.56 3.29 12.19
C GLN A 328 -5.29 3.13 11.39
N THR A 329 -5.42 2.64 10.16
CA THR A 329 -4.28 2.31 9.32
C THR A 329 -3.40 3.53 8.99
N ASP A 330 -3.97 4.72 8.78
CA ASP A 330 -3.17 5.93 8.55
C ASP A 330 -2.35 6.35 9.78
N ASN A 331 -2.90 6.18 10.98
CA ASN A 331 -2.16 6.40 12.21
C ASN A 331 -1.05 5.35 12.40
N LEU A 332 -1.31 4.08 12.09
CA LEU A 332 -0.29 3.03 12.13
C LEU A 332 0.86 3.33 11.17
N ILE A 333 0.57 3.82 9.96
CA ILE A 333 1.59 4.25 8.99
C ILE A 333 2.37 5.44 9.55
N ASP A 334 1.71 6.53 9.93
CA ASP A 334 2.37 7.72 10.45
C ASP A 334 3.25 7.38 11.67
N TYR A 335 2.77 6.53 12.58
CA TYR A 335 3.53 6.08 13.74
C TYR A 335 4.73 5.21 13.35
N PHE A 336 4.60 4.29 12.40
CA PHE A 336 5.71 3.46 11.92
C PHE A 336 6.83 4.30 11.31
N LEU A 337 6.46 5.28 10.48
CA LEU A 337 7.40 6.22 9.87
C LEU A 337 8.07 7.08 10.93
N PHE A 338 7.29 7.60 11.90
CA PHE A 338 7.81 8.42 13.00
C PHE A 338 8.79 7.63 13.88
N LEU A 339 8.35 6.46 14.39
CA LEU A 339 9.12 5.54 15.22
C LEU A 339 10.49 5.28 14.61
N ASN A 340 10.52 5.01 13.30
CA ASN A 340 11.74 4.70 12.59
C ASN A 340 12.57 5.94 12.24
N LEU A 341 11.96 7.07 11.87
CA LEU A 341 12.67 8.30 11.57
C LEU A 341 13.47 8.81 12.77
N VAL A 342 12.82 8.96 13.93
CA VAL A 342 13.48 9.44 15.15
C VAL A 342 14.19 8.31 15.91
N ARG A 343 14.03 7.07 15.43
CA ARG A 343 14.54 5.81 15.99
C ARG A 343 14.31 5.70 17.50
N ALA A 344 13.04 5.85 17.90
CA ALA A 344 12.62 5.78 19.30
C ALA A 344 12.58 4.34 19.80
N ALA A 345 13.74 3.78 20.18
CA ALA A 345 13.88 2.36 20.52
C ALA A 345 12.96 1.87 21.64
N ASP A 346 12.69 2.74 22.62
CA ASP A 346 11.80 2.43 23.75
C ASP A 346 10.33 2.30 23.30
N ASN A 347 9.97 3.04 22.24
CA ASN A 347 8.61 3.24 21.74
C ASN A 347 8.05 2.10 20.87
N ARG A 348 8.75 0.97 20.75
CA ARG A 348 8.21 -0.21 20.04
C ARG A 348 7.13 -0.97 20.82
N GLY A 349 7.10 -0.78 22.14
CA GLY A 349 6.15 -1.45 23.05
C GLY A 349 6.04 -0.77 24.41
N LYS A 350 6.87 0.22 24.72
CA LYS A 350 6.85 0.98 25.97
C LYS A 350 6.83 2.47 25.66
N ASN A 351 6.44 3.33 26.60
CA ASN A 351 6.41 4.79 26.39
C ASN A 351 5.52 5.19 25.21
N LEU A 352 4.36 4.56 25.06
CA LEU A 352 3.34 5.01 24.12
C LEU A 352 1.96 4.81 24.72
N TYR A 353 0.98 5.46 24.11
CA TYR A 353 -0.42 5.26 24.44
C TYR A 353 -1.14 4.57 23.30
N ILE A 354 -2.08 3.70 23.66
CA ILE A 354 -3.11 3.15 22.78
C ILE A 354 -4.41 3.83 23.19
N ALA A 355 -5.07 4.49 22.24
CA ALA A 355 -6.30 5.23 22.51
C ALA A 355 -7.42 4.84 21.54
N ARG A 356 -8.66 4.91 22.03
CA ARG A 356 -9.88 4.75 21.22
C ARG A 356 -10.79 5.95 21.45
N TYR A 357 -11.22 6.60 20.39
CA TYR A 357 -12.01 7.83 20.48
C TYR A 357 -13.40 7.60 21.09
N LYS A 358 -14.13 6.61 20.57
CA LYS A 358 -15.44 6.18 21.06
C LYS A 358 -15.66 4.67 20.84
N GLU A 359 -16.78 4.14 21.29
CA GLU A 359 -17.21 2.75 21.08
C GLU A 359 -17.25 2.39 19.59
N ASP A 360 -16.92 1.13 19.27
CA ASP A 360 -16.93 0.57 17.91
C ASP A 360 -16.06 1.30 16.88
N GLU A 361 -15.11 2.11 17.35
CA GLU A 361 -14.15 2.80 16.50
C GLU A 361 -12.72 2.26 16.66
N PRO A 362 -11.87 2.42 15.64
CA PRO A 362 -10.51 1.92 15.66
C PRO A 362 -9.59 2.63 16.66
N TYR A 363 -8.59 1.87 17.13
CA TYR A 363 -7.49 2.34 17.99
C TYR A 363 -6.43 3.12 17.21
N ILE A 364 -5.72 3.98 17.94
CA ILE A 364 -4.57 4.77 17.48
C ILE A 364 -3.41 4.65 18.48
N TYR A 365 -2.19 4.82 17.97
CA TYR A 365 -0.99 5.09 18.75
C TYR A 365 -0.75 6.59 18.95
N VAL A 366 -0.26 6.93 20.14
CA VAL A 366 0.21 8.27 20.51
C VAL A 366 1.56 8.17 21.23
N PRO A 367 2.64 8.79 20.72
CA PRO A 367 3.98 8.67 21.29
C PRO A 367 4.13 9.43 22.62
N TRP A 368 5.00 8.93 23.50
CA TRP A 368 5.34 9.49 24.81
C TRP A 368 6.82 9.23 25.12
N ASP A 369 7.45 9.99 26.01
CA ASP A 369 8.87 9.84 26.42
C ASP A 369 9.83 9.70 25.23
N LEU A 370 10.18 10.84 24.62
CA LEU A 370 10.99 10.89 23.40
C LEU A 370 12.38 11.51 23.65
N ASP A 371 12.90 11.39 24.87
CA ASP A 371 14.28 11.76 25.21
C ASP A 371 15.29 10.85 24.50
N GLY A 372 15.03 9.54 24.47
CA GLY A 372 15.81 8.54 23.74
C GLY A 372 15.54 8.50 22.23
N THR A 373 15.73 9.63 21.55
CA THR A 373 15.54 9.76 20.09
C THR A 373 16.71 10.49 19.41
N LEU A 374 16.70 10.52 18.08
CA LEU A 374 17.64 11.32 17.27
C LEU A 374 19.12 11.00 17.55
N GLY A 375 19.43 9.70 17.59
CA GLY A 375 20.78 9.20 17.85
C GLY A 375 21.16 9.14 19.33
N ASN A 376 20.21 9.18 20.26
CA ASN A 376 20.50 9.06 21.69
C ASN A 376 19.65 7.97 22.33
N MET A 377 20.23 7.26 23.30
CA MET A 377 19.50 6.39 24.22
C MET A 377 18.82 7.18 25.34
N TRP A 378 17.80 6.59 25.95
CA TRP A 378 17.06 7.15 27.09
C TRP A 378 17.95 7.55 28.29
N ALA A 379 19.12 6.93 28.44
CA ALA A 379 20.10 7.26 29.47
C ALA A 379 21.07 8.39 29.08
N GLY A 380 20.95 8.96 27.88
CA GLY A 380 21.69 10.16 27.46
C GLY A 380 23.00 9.91 26.73
N TYR A 381 23.37 8.67 26.42
CA TYR A 381 24.53 8.37 25.60
C TYR A 381 24.14 8.18 24.13
N ARG A 382 25.11 8.42 23.24
CA ARG A 382 24.96 8.28 21.78
C ARG A 382 24.58 6.87 21.38
N ASP A 383 23.61 6.74 20.47
CA ASP A 383 23.21 5.52 19.76
C ASP A 383 23.47 5.72 18.27
N ASP A 384 24.65 5.32 17.81
CA ASP A 384 25.05 5.56 16.43
C ASP A 384 24.37 4.64 15.39
N VAL A 385 23.42 3.81 15.83
CA VAL A 385 22.70 2.90 14.93
C VAL A 385 21.75 3.68 14.03
N THR A 386 22.00 3.62 12.71
CA THR A 386 21.14 4.24 11.69
C THR A 386 20.52 3.22 10.73
N THR A 387 20.91 1.95 10.77
CA THR A 387 20.73 0.96 9.69
C THR A 387 19.77 -0.20 9.99
N TYR A 388 18.82 -0.03 10.91
CA TYR A 388 17.80 -1.05 11.21
C TYR A 388 16.41 -0.46 11.46
N ILE A 389 15.36 -1.24 11.17
CA ILE A 389 13.96 -0.86 11.35
C ILE A 389 13.45 -1.38 12.70
N LEU A 390 13.00 -0.47 13.55
CA LEU A 390 12.29 -0.81 14.77
C LEU A 390 10.90 -1.36 14.42
N SER A 391 10.54 -2.46 15.07
CA SER A 391 9.28 -3.17 14.86
C SER A 391 8.77 -3.82 16.15
N ASN A 392 7.56 -4.35 16.08
CA ASN A 392 6.91 -5.23 17.04
C ASN A 392 6.02 -6.24 16.28
N GLY A 393 5.35 -7.17 16.98
CA GLY A 393 4.53 -8.21 16.34
C GLY A 393 3.39 -7.66 15.48
N LEU A 394 2.82 -6.49 15.81
CA LEU A 394 1.83 -5.81 14.97
C LEU A 394 2.46 -5.37 13.64
N TYR A 395 3.60 -4.67 13.68
CA TYR A 395 4.26 -4.19 12.47
C TYR A 395 4.88 -5.31 11.65
N GLU A 396 5.41 -6.36 12.28
CA GLU A 396 5.86 -7.57 11.58
C GLU A 396 4.71 -8.21 10.79
N LYS A 397 3.53 -8.33 11.41
CA LYS A 397 2.33 -8.85 10.73
C LYS A 397 1.85 -7.90 9.63
N LEU A 398 1.81 -6.59 9.85
CA LEU A 398 1.46 -5.61 8.81
C LEU A 398 2.40 -5.69 7.60
N LEU A 399 3.71 -5.80 7.82
CA LEU A 399 4.71 -5.85 6.75
C LEU A 399 4.71 -7.19 6.00
N ARG A 400 4.44 -8.31 6.70
CA ARG A 400 4.34 -9.65 6.09
C ARG A 400 3.05 -9.79 5.27
N VAL A 401 1.92 -9.45 5.89
CA VAL A 401 0.56 -9.72 5.36
C VAL A 401 0.12 -8.64 4.36
N ASN A 402 0.68 -7.43 4.49
CA ASN A 402 0.39 -6.24 3.68
C ASN A 402 -1.11 -5.91 3.52
N PRO A 403 -1.90 -5.87 4.61
CA PRO A 403 -3.34 -5.60 4.52
C PRO A 403 -3.61 -4.18 4.02
N GLY A 404 -4.57 -4.05 3.10
CA GLY A 404 -4.97 -2.75 2.56
C GLY A 404 -3.83 -1.95 1.93
N SER A 405 -2.84 -2.65 1.35
CA SER A 405 -1.64 -2.07 0.72
C SER A 405 -0.83 -1.20 1.69
N PHE A 406 -0.60 -1.70 2.90
CA PHE A 406 0.11 -0.99 3.96
C PHE A 406 1.51 -0.52 3.52
N LYS A 407 2.29 -1.37 2.86
CA LYS A 407 3.64 -1.05 2.37
C LYS A 407 3.61 0.04 1.30
N GLU A 408 2.75 -0.08 0.31
CA GLU A 408 2.58 0.90 -0.76
C GLU A 408 2.18 2.27 -0.21
N ARG A 409 1.24 2.28 0.75
CA ARG A 409 0.80 3.50 1.43
C ARG A 409 1.91 4.08 2.30
N ALA A 410 2.68 3.25 3.00
CA ALA A 410 3.83 3.70 3.79
C ALA A 410 4.92 4.31 2.91
N LYS A 411 5.25 3.71 1.76
CA LYS A 411 6.16 4.28 0.75
C LYS A 411 5.69 5.64 0.26
N THR A 412 4.43 5.69 -0.18
CA THR A 412 3.81 6.93 -0.69
C THR A 412 3.85 8.02 0.36
N ARG A 413 3.49 7.69 1.61
CA ARG A 413 3.48 8.61 2.72
C ARG A 413 4.90 9.08 3.09
N TRP A 414 5.88 8.17 3.11
CA TRP A 414 7.29 8.49 3.33
C TRP A 414 7.79 9.52 2.32
N PHE A 415 7.68 9.22 1.03
CA PHE A 415 8.18 10.13 -0.02
C PHE A 415 7.36 11.42 -0.14
N ALA A 416 6.09 11.42 0.26
CA ALA A 416 5.32 12.66 0.39
C ALA A 416 5.87 13.55 1.53
N LEU A 417 6.16 12.97 2.69
CA LEU A 417 6.74 13.69 3.83
C LEU A 417 8.19 14.13 3.56
N ARG A 418 8.98 13.35 2.82
CA ARG A 418 10.38 13.70 2.44
C ARG A 418 10.48 14.97 1.60
N LYS A 419 9.41 15.37 0.90
CA LYS A 419 9.35 16.65 0.16
C LYS A 419 9.25 17.88 1.07
N ASN A 420 8.88 17.72 2.34
CA ASN A 420 8.66 18.86 3.23
C ASN A 420 8.99 18.60 4.72
N ILE A 421 8.23 17.76 5.42
CA ILE A 421 8.31 17.59 6.87
C ILE A 421 9.52 16.75 7.25
N PHE A 422 9.83 15.72 6.46
CA PHE A 422 11.00 14.87 6.63
C PHE A 422 12.16 15.30 5.75
N ASP A 423 12.11 16.50 5.15
CA ASP A 423 13.25 17.07 4.46
C ASP A 423 14.47 17.17 5.41
N ALA A 424 15.67 16.89 4.91
CA ALA A 424 16.88 16.83 5.73
C ALA A 424 17.21 18.20 6.34
N ALA A 425 17.07 19.27 5.55
CA ALA A 425 17.30 20.63 6.05
C ALA A 425 16.20 21.06 7.03
N ALA A 426 14.94 20.68 6.79
CA ALA A 426 13.84 20.94 7.71
C ALA A 426 14.02 20.26 9.08
N LEU A 427 14.39 18.97 9.10
CA LEU A 427 14.61 18.22 10.34
C LEU A 427 15.81 18.74 11.13
N LYS A 428 16.96 18.91 10.47
CA LYS A 428 18.16 19.50 11.09
C LYS A 428 17.88 20.92 11.57
N GLY A 429 17.20 21.73 10.76
CA GLY A 429 16.80 23.09 11.09
C GLY A 429 15.89 23.16 12.32
N SER A 430 14.95 22.22 12.48
CA SER A 430 14.10 22.14 13.67
C SER A 430 14.91 21.86 14.95
N LEU A 431 15.85 20.92 14.89
CA LEU A 431 16.73 20.60 16.01
C LEU A 431 17.64 21.79 16.35
N THR A 432 18.34 22.35 15.35
CA THR A 432 19.30 23.44 15.57
C THR A 432 18.62 24.75 15.98
N THR A 433 17.38 25.00 15.55
CA THR A 433 16.59 26.14 16.05
C THR A 433 16.32 26.03 17.55
N ASN A 434 16.00 24.82 18.04
CA ASN A 434 15.81 24.59 19.47
C ASN A 434 17.13 24.76 20.24
N VAL A 435 18.24 24.25 19.71
CA VAL A 435 19.59 24.43 20.31
C VAL A 435 19.94 25.92 20.37
N GLN A 436 19.81 26.64 19.25
CA GLN A 436 20.17 28.06 19.17
C GLN A 436 19.30 28.92 20.09
N ARG A 437 18.03 28.56 20.29
CA ARG A 437 17.17 29.20 21.28
C ARG A 437 17.78 29.08 22.68
N LEU A 438 18.19 27.88 23.08
CA LEU A 438 18.80 27.64 24.40
C LEU A 438 20.17 28.32 24.54
N VAL A 439 20.98 28.36 23.48
CA VAL A 439 22.25 29.12 23.43
C VAL A 439 21.99 30.62 23.62
N ASN A 440 21.08 31.20 22.82
CA ASN A 440 20.76 32.64 22.87
C ASN A 440 20.18 33.08 24.21
N ASP A 441 19.47 32.17 24.88
CA ASP A 441 18.95 32.41 26.22
C ASP A 441 19.96 32.12 27.33
N GLY A 442 21.16 31.62 27.03
CA GLY A 442 22.18 31.22 27.99
C GLY A 442 21.74 30.06 28.88
N ALA A 443 20.83 29.21 28.41
CA ALA A 443 20.30 28.11 29.20
C ALA A 443 21.38 27.06 29.49
N TYR A 444 22.23 26.71 28.51
CA TYR A 444 23.34 25.77 28.73
C TYR A 444 24.38 26.29 29.71
N SER A 445 24.72 27.58 29.66
CA SER A 445 25.67 28.16 30.61
C SER A 445 25.10 28.25 32.03
N ARG A 446 23.78 28.43 32.19
CA ARG A 446 23.12 28.29 33.51
C ARG A 446 23.06 26.84 33.98
N GLU A 447 22.67 25.91 33.10
CA GLU A 447 22.63 24.48 33.40
C GLU A 447 24.00 23.98 33.84
N GLY A 448 25.07 24.33 33.12
CA GLY A 448 26.44 23.93 33.41
C GLY A 448 26.99 24.37 34.77
N ARG A 449 26.33 25.31 35.46
CA ARG A 449 26.69 25.67 36.85
C ARG A 449 26.19 24.67 37.88
N LEU A 450 25.17 23.88 37.54
CA LEU A 450 24.50 22.95 38.47
C LEU A 450 24.64 21.50 38.01
N TRP A 451 24.59 21.27 36.69
CA TRP A 451 24.43 19.96 36.10
C TRP A 451 25.45 19.72 35.00
N PRO A 452 25.88 18.47 34.79
CA PRO A 452 26.72 18.11 33.64
C PRO A 452 26.07 18.58 32.34
N THR A 453 26.85 19.30 31.54
CA THR A 453 26.45 19.81 30.22
C THR A 453 27.58 19.47 29.24
N PRO A 454 27.28 18.74 28.13
CA PRO A 454 28.30 18.33 27.18
C PRO A 454 28.74 19.49 26.28
N ASP A 455 29.68 19.23 25.37
CA ASP A 455 29.98 20.15 24.28
C ASP A 455 28.79 20.22 23.32
N ILE A 456 28.10 21.36 23.33
CA ILE A 456 26.88 21.58 22.56
C ILE A 456 27.16 21.56 21.05
N ALA A 457 28.35 22.02 20.60
CA ALA A 457 28.68 22.04 19.19
C ALA A 457 28.95 20.62 18.67
N ASP A 458 29.67 19.82 19.44
CA ASP A 458 29.95 18.42 19.11
C ASP A 458 28.64 17.59 19.09
N GLU A 459 27.81 17.69 20.14
CA GLU A 459 26.53 16.98 20.19
C GLU A 459 25.56 17.40 19.07
N THR A 460 25.55 18.70 18.72
CA THR A 460 24.74 19.18 17.59
C THR A 460 25.22 18.58 16.27
N THR A 461 26.54 18.58 16.04
CA THR A 461 27.16 18.01 14.84
C THR A 461 26.85 16.53 14.73
N TYR A 462 27.01 15.79 15.83
CA TYR A 462 26.67 14.38 15.93
C TYR A 462 25.20 14.12 15.53
N ALA A 463 24.25 14.81 16.16
CA ALA A 463 22.83 14.62 15.90
C ALA A 463 22.45 14.94 14.45
N THR A 464 23.02 16.01 13.87
CA THR A 464 22.74 16.36 12.47
C THR A 464 23.32 15.34 11.48
N ASN A 465 24.52 14.82 11.72
CA ASN A 465 25.14 13.79 10.89
C ASN A 465 24.41 12.44 11.04
N TRP A 466 23.89 12.15 12.23
CA TRP A 466 23.04 10.99 12.47
C TRP A 466 21.74 11.06 11.66
N ILE A 467 21.07 12.23 11.63
CA ILE A 467 19.85 12.44 10.84
C ILE A 467 20.10 12.17 9.35
N ASP A 468 21.19 12.69 8.79
CA ASP A 468 21.51 12.48 7.37
C ASP A 468 21.71 11.00 7.04
N ARG A 469 22.48 10.27 7.86
CA ARG A 469 22.68 8.82 7.68
C ARG A 469 21.40 8.02 7.88
N ARG A 470 20.56 8.41 8.85
CA ARG A 470 19.28 7.72 9.10
C ARG A 470 18.30 7.91 7.94
N LEU A 471 18.20 9.12 7.39
CA LEU A 471 17.38 9.40 6.22
C LEU A 471 17.86 8.59 5.01
N ALA A 472 19.17 8.53 4.75
CA ALA A 472 19.71 7.75 3.65
C ALA A 472 19.32 6.26 3.75
N TYR A 473 19.41 5.68 4.95
CA TYR A 473 18.96 4.31 5.19
C TYR A 473 17.46 4.13 4.95
N LEU A 474 16.63 5.02 5.51
CA LEU A 474 15.18 4.91 5.39
C LEU A 474 14.68 5.17 3.95
N ASP A 475 15.32 6.09 3.22
CA ASP A 475 15.04 6.32 1.80
C ASP A 475 15.31 5.02 1.01
N GLY A 476 16.41 4.30 1.30
CA GLY A 476 16.67 2.97 0.74
C GLY A 476 15.57 1.95 1.11
N TYR A 477 15.29 1.79 2.40
CA TYR A 477 14.31 0.83 2.90
C TYR A 477 12.90 1.03 2.32
N PHE A 478 12.40 2.27 2.30
CA PHE A 478 11.07 2.56 1.75
C PHE A 478 11.04 2.56 0.22
N THR A 479 12.18 2.69 -0.47
CA THR A 479 12.25 2.51 -1.93
C THR A 479 11.92 1.07 -2.32
N GLU A 480 12.34 0.09 -1.52
CA GLU A 480 12.11 -1.34 -1.77
C GLU A 480 10.64 -1.77 -1.61
N PHE A 481 9.81 -0.93 -1.00
CA PHE A 481 8.38 -1.20 -0.93
C PHE A 481 7.74 -1.10 -2.33
N PRO A 482 6.71 -1.92 -2.62
CA PRO A 482 5.98 -1.84 -3.88
C PRO A 482 5.37 -0.45 -4.11
N ASP A 483 5.26 -0.04 -5.37
CA ASP A 483 4.53 1.16 -5.74
C ASP A 483 3.02 0.92 -5.69
N VAL A 484 2.26 1.99 -5.49
CA VAL A 484 0.79 1.97 -5.30
C VAL A 484 0.03 1.21 -6.39
N CYS A 485 0.61 1.08 -7.58
CA CYS A 485 -0.01 0.42 -8.73
C CYS A 485 0.88 -0.66 -9.36
N SER A 486 1.86 -1.22 -8.64
CA SER A 486 2.53 -2.43 -9.14
C SER A 486 1.52 -3.59 -9.15
N ASN A 487 1.33 -4.21 -10.32
CA ASN A 487 0.52 -5.42 -10.56
C ASN A 487 -1.00 -5.25 -10.79
N GLN A 488 -1.51 -4.06 -11.13
CA GLN A 488 -2.90 -3.94 -11.59
C GLN A 488 -2.99 -4.27 -13.09
N VAL A 489 -3.60 -5.40 -13.43
CA VAL A 489 -3.85 -5.83 -14.81
C VAL A 489 -5.05 -5.07 -15.36
N ALA A 490 -5.00 -4.62 -16.61
CA ALA A 490 -6.14 -4.01 -17.27
C ALA A 490 -7.30 -5.02 -17.37
N PRO A 491 -8.56 -4.62 -17.10
CA PRO A 491 -9.68 -5.52 -17.29
C PRO A 491 -9.83 -5.85 -18.79
N THR A 492 -10.27 -7.06 -19.08
CA THR A 492 -10.71 -7.44 -20.43
C THR A 492 -12.18 -7.10 -20.55
N ILE A 493 -12.58 -6.43 -21.63
CA ILE A 493 -14.00 -6.10 -21.89
C ILE A 493 -14.53 -6.87 -23.08
N MET A 494 -15.79 -7.30 -23.00
CA MET A 494 -16.52 -7.99 -24.07
C MET A 494 -17.91 -7.37 -24.21
N ALA A 495 -18.56 -7.56 -25.35
CA ALA A 495 -19.93 -7.13 -25.59
C ALA A 495 -20.80 -8.33 -26.00
N THR A 496 -22.09 -8.28 -25.68
CA THR A 496 -23.07 -9.25 -26.21
C THR A 496 -23.20 -9.19 -27.73
N SER A 497 -22.83 -8.07 -28.35
CA SER A 497 -22.66 -7.91 -29.79
C SER A 497 -21.69 -6.75 -30.08
N SER A 498 -20.78 -6.92 -31.04
CA SER A 498 -19.93 -5.85 -31.58
C SER A 498 -20.65 -5.00 -32.64
N THR A 499 -21.81 -5.43 -33.12
CA THR A 499 -22.64 -4.69 -34.09
C THR A 499 -24.10 -4.64 -33.64
N VAL A 500 -24.68 -3.44 -33.58
CA VAL A 500 -26.07 -3.23 -33.18
C VAL A 500 -26.79 -2.29 -34.15
N THR A 501 -28.10 -2.44 -34.29
CA THR A 501 -28.91 -1.44 -34.98
C THR A 501 -29.03 -0.17 -34.14
N GLN A 502 -29.28 0.97 -34.77
CA GLN A 502 -29.41 2.24 -34.08
C GLN A 502 -30.45 2.18 -32.94
N GLY A 503 -30.00 2.40 -31.71
CA GLY A 503 -30.86 2.39 -30.50
C GLY A 503 -31.09 1.01 -29.89
N GLN A 504 -30.54 -0.07 -30.48
CA GLN A 504 -30.54 -1.39 -29.86
C GLN A 504 -29.54 -1.45 -28.70
N SER A 505 -29.96 -2.11 -27.61
CA SER A 505 -29.14 -2.24 -26.41
C SER A 505 -28.08 -3.33 -26.57
N VAL A 506 -26.88 -3.03 -26.07
CA VAL A 506 -25.76 -3.96 -25.91
C VAL A 506 -25.34 -4.00 -24.44
N THR A 507 -24.98 -5.19 -23.95
CA THR A 507 -24.37 -5.35 -22.62
C THR A 507 -22.88 -5.58 -22.78
N LEU A 508 -22.09 -4.68 -22.19
CA LEU A 508 -20.65 -4.80 -22.08
C LEU A 508 -20.30 -5.42 -20.72
N THR A 509 -19.37 -6.37 -20.68
CA THR A 509 -18.91 -7.03 -19.45
C THR A 509 -17.41 -6.87 -19.32
N ALA A 510 -16.94 -6.45 -18.15
CA ALA A 510 -15.53 -6.36 -17.79
C ALA A 510 -15.14 -7.53 -16.87
N ILE A 511 -14.05 -8.21 -17.20
CA ILE A 511 -13.51 -9.39 -16.51
C ILE A 511 -12.07 -9.11 -16.09
N GLY A 512 -11.61 -9.75 -15.01
CA GLY A 512 -10.24 -9.60 -14.50
C GLY A 512 -10.03 -8.40 -13.58
N CYS A 513 -11.11 -7.69 -13.21
CA CYS A 513 -11.05 -6.67 -12.17
C CYS A 513 -11.40 -7.28 -10.80
N ALA A 514 -10.43 -7.31 -9.89
CA ALA A 514 -10.61 -7.72 -8.51
C ALA A 514 -11.29 -6.65 -7.63
N TYR A 515 -11.54 -5.47 -8.17
CA TYR A 515 -12.10 -4.30 -7.48
C TYR A 515 -13.28 -3.71 -8.25
N THR A 516 -13.49 -2.39 -8.15
CA THR A 516 -14.60 -1.70 -8.82
C THR A 516 -14.21 -1.34 -10.25
N THR A 517 -14.90 -1.89 -11.24
CA THR A 517 -14.74 -1.47 -12.64
C THR A 517 -15.33 -0.07 -12.83
N THR A 518 -14.62 0.80 -13.56
CA THR A 518 -15.13 2.10 -14.04
C THR A 518 -14.96 2.20 -15.55
N TRP A 519 -16.05 2.52 -16.25
CA TRP A 519 -16.10 2.64 -17.71
C TRP A 519 -15.73 4.06 -18.17
N ASN A 520 -15.29 4.23 -19.42
CA ASN A 520 -15.05 5.54 -20.03
C ASN A 520 -16.30 6.42 -20.14
N THR A 521 -17.50 5.84 -19.98
CA THR A 521 -18.78 6.55 -19.86
C THR A 521 -19.00 7.18 -18.48
N GLY A 522 -18.15 6.86 -17.49
CA GLY A 522 -18.33 7.23 -16.08
C GLY A 522 -19.17 6.26 -15.26
N ALA A 523 -19.77 5.24 -15.90
CA ALA A 523 -20.50 4.17 -15.21
C ALA A 523 -19.55 3.30 -14.36
N THR A 524 -20.07 2.68 -13.31
CA THR A 524 -19.32 1.76 -12.44
C THR A 524 -20.01 0.40 -12.34
N GLY A 525 -19.23 -0.65 -12.08
CA GLY A 525 -19.70 -2.04 -12.04
C GLY A 525 -19.16 -2.87 -13.21
N ASN A 526 -19.18 -4.19 -13.04
CA ASN A 526 -18.58 -5.13 -14.01
C ASN A 526 -19.38 -5.25 -15.31
N THR A 527 -20.60 -4.70 -15.36
CA THR A 527 -21.45 -4.68 -16.55
C THR A 527 -21.88 -3.26 -16.88
N LEU A 528 -21.91 -2.91 -18.17
CA LEU A 528 -22.46 -1.67 -18.70
C LEU A 528 -23.50 -2.01 -19.78
N VAL A 529 -24.77 -1.70 -19.51
CA VAL A 529 -25.84 -1.78 -20.51
C VAL A 529 -25.98 -0.41 -21.17
N THR A 530 -25.86 -0.36 -22.49
CA THR A 530 -25.88 0.89 -23.28
C THR A 530 -26.61 0.68 -24.60
N ALA A 531 -27.07 1.75 -25.24
CA ALA A 531 -27.73 1.73 -26.56
C ALA A 531 -27.12 2.83 -27.44
N PRO A 532 -25.94 2.60 -28.04
CA PRO A 532 -25.24 3.63 -28.80
C PRO A 532 -26.03 4.02 -30.05
N ALA A 533 -26.11 5.32 -30.34
CA ALA A 533 -26.75 5.84 -31.55
C ALA A 533 -25.79 5.96 -32.74
N GLN A 534 -24.49 5.88 -32.48
CA GLN A 534 -23.40 5.90 -33.46
C GLN A 534 -22.32 4.92 -33.01
N THR A 535 -21.49 4.47 -33.94
CA THR A 535 -20.34 3.60 -33.62
C THR A 535 -19.51 4.21 -32.49
N THR A 536 -19.39 3.48 -31.37
CA THR A 536 -18.83 3.99 -30.11
C THR A 536 -17.74 3.06 -29.59
N SER A 537 -16.65 3.63 -29.09
CA SER A 537 -15.56 2.87 -28.46
C SER A 537 -15.68 2.90 -26.93
N TYR A 538 -15.63 1.72 -26.31
CA TYR A 538 -15.70 1.53 -24.88
C TYR A 538 -14.35 1.07 -24.32
N THR A 539 -14.00 1.58 -23.15
CA THR A 539 -12.87 1.10 -22.34
C THR A 539 -13.28 1.03 -20.87
N ALA A 540 -12.59 0.18 -20.10
CA ALA A 540 -12.77 0.08 -18.66
C ALA A 540 -11.44 0.10 -17.92
N VAL A 541 -11.46 0.58 -16.67
CA VAL A 541 -10.34 0.50 -15.72
C VAL A 541 -10.79 -0.21 -14.45
N CYS A 542 -9.90 -1.00 -13.86
CA CYS A 542 -10.11 -1.56 -12.53
C CYS A 542 -9.65 -0.55 -11.48
N VAL A 543 -10.56 -0.14 -10.60
CA VAL A 543 -10.31 0.88 -9.58
C VAL A 543 -10.40 0.25 -8.20
N GLN A 544 -9.29 0.29 -7.48
CA GLN A 544 -9.26 -0.05 -6.07
C GLN A 544 -9.86 1.10 -5.26
N THR A 545 -11.10 0.94 -4.79
CA THR A 545 -11.78 1.90 -3.91
C THR A 545 -11.26 1.82 -2.48
N THR A 546 -9.97 2.11 -2.31
CA THR A 546 -9.27 2.32 -1.03
C THR A 546 -8.69 3.74 -0.98
N ALA A 547 -7.98 4.09 0.09
CA ALA A 547 -7.37 5.41 0.28
C ALA A 547 -6.41 5.86 -0.85
N THR A 548 -5.93 4.94 -1.70
CA THR A 548 -5.00 5.21 -2.80
C THR A 548 -5.68 5.46 -4.14
N ASN A 549 -6.95 5.04 -4.31
CA ASN A 549 -7.72 5.13 -5.56
C ASN A 549 -6.93 4.67 -6.81
N CYS A 550 -6.14 3.60 -6.66
CA CYS A 550 -5.28 3.10 -7.75
C CYS A 550 -6.14 2.59 -8.92
N LYS A 551 -5.69 2.88 -10.14
CA LYS A 551 -6.32 2.45 -11.39
C LYS A 551 -5.37 1.54 -12.16
N SER A 552 -5.89 0.45 -12.71
CA SER A 552 -5.20 -0.29 -13.77
C SER A 552 -5.00 0.58 -15.01
N PRO A 553 -4.13 0.19 -15.97
CA PRO A 553 -4.27 0.66 -17.35
C PRO A 553 -5.70 0.40 -17.87
N ALA A 554 -6.13 1.20 -18.85
CA ALA A 554 -7.41 0.96 -19.53
C ALA A 554 -7.36 -0.38 -20.30
N SER A 555 -8.50 -1.04 -20.40
CA SER A 555 -8.70 -2.17 -21.29
C SER A 555 -8.30 -1.80 -22.73
N THR A 556 -8.03 -2.80 -23.56
CA THR A 556 -8.07 -2.57 -25.01
C THR A 556 -9.44 -1.98 -25.40
N PRO A 557 -9.49 -0.98 -26.30
CA PRO A 557 -10.76 -0.41 -26.73
C PRO A 557 -11.61 -1.44 -27.46
N LEU A 558 -12.88 -1.57 -27.05
CA LEU A 558 -13.88 -2.38 -27.74
C LEU A 558 -14.80 -1.46 -28.55
N LEU A 559 -14.85 -1.68 -29.86
CA LEU A 559 -15.70 -0.91 -30.77
C LEU A 559 -17.07 -1.59 -30.89
N VAL A 560 -18.14 -0.84 -30.65
CA VAL A 560 -19.51 -1.26 -30.97
C VAL A 560 -19.98 -0.47 -32.19
N THR A 561 -20.14 -1.15 -33.31
CA THR A 561 -20.60 -0.60 -34.59
C THR A 561 -22.10 -0.43 -34.59
N VAL A 562 -22.58 0.75 -34.98
CA VAL A 562 -24.03 1.02 -35.08
C VAL A 562 -24.43 1.09 -36.54
N VAL A 563 -25.29 0.17 -36.97
CA VAL A 563 -25.86 0.16 -38.33
C VAL A 563 -27.23 0.88 -38.36
N PRO A 564 -27.56 1.60 -39.45
CA PRO A 564 -28.88 2.21 -39.61
C PRO A 564 -29.97 1.12 -39.58
N GLY A 565 -30.98 1.30 -38.73
CA GLY A 565 -32.09 0.36 -38.65
C GLY A 565 -33.13 0.62 -39.72
N ASP A 566 -33.06 -0.09 -40.86
CA ASP A 566 -34.23 -0.34 -41.70
C ASP A 566 -34.07 -1.60 -42.59
N SER A 567 -35.14 -2.39 -42.62
CA SER A 567 -35.63 -3.26 -43.68
C SER A 567 -35.19 -4.74 -43.80
N THR A 568 -36.24 -5.55 -43.88
CA THR A 568 -36.34 -7.00 -44.11
C THR A 568 -35.88 -7.45 -45.51
N THR A 569 -34.65 -7.15 -45.92
CA THR A 569 -34.14 -7.54 -47.24
C THR A 569 -33.31 -8.81 -47.15
N ALA A 570 -33.63 -9.78 -48.01
CA ALA A 570 -32.84 -10.98 -48.28
C ALA A 570 -31.33 -10.68 -48.30
N MET A 571 -30.54 -11.56 -47.69
CA MET A 571 -29.08 -11.46 -47.58
C MET A 571 -28.41 -12.47 -48.52
N ALA A 572 -27.15 -12.20 -48.90
CA ALA A 572 -26.30 -13.22 -49.53
C ALA A 572 -25.73 -14.10 -48.42
N ASP A 573 -25.26 -15.30 -48.75
CA ASP A 573 -24.59 -16.23 -47.83
C ASP A 573 -23.57 -16.95 -48.70
N LEU A 574 -22.28 -16.66 -48.49
CA LEU A 574 -21.18 -17.01 -49.40
C LEU A 574 -20.30 -18.12 -48.82
N SER A 575 -20.37 -19.31 -49.43
CA SER A 575 -19.52 -20.44 -49.06
C SER A 575 -18.40 -20.68 -50.07
N VAL A 576 -17.23 -21.12 -49.59
CA VAL A 576 -16.04 -21.42 -50.40
C VAL A 576 -15.67 -22.90 -50.32
N MET A 577 -15.34 -23.49 -51.47
CA MET A 577 -14.70 -24.80 -51.56
C MET A 577 -13.39 -24.74 -52.33
N GLN A 578 -12.47 -25.65 -52.01
CA GLN A 578 -11.18 -25.76 -52.68
C GLN A 578 -10.74 -27.22 -52.81
N TYR A 579 -10.25 -27.60 -54.00
CA TYR A 579 -9.62 -28.90 -54.21
C TYR A 579 -8.47 -28.84 -55.23
N SER A 580 -7.62 -29.87 -55.21
CA SER A 580 -6.58 -30.08 -56.22
C SER A 580 -6.86 -31.35 -57.05
N ASP A 581 -6.48 -31.34 -58.33
CA ASP A 581 -6.52 -32.53 -59.19
C ASP A 581 -5.46 -33.59 -58.84
N ALA A 582 -4.48 -33.23 -58.02
CA ALA A 582 -3.44 -34.13 -57.55
C ALA A 582 -3.13 -33.88 -56.06
N SER A 583 -3.36 -34.90 -55.24
CA SER A 583 -2.98 -34.86 -53.81
C SER A 583 -1.54 -35.28 -53.55
N VAL A 584 -0.89 -35.94 -54.52
CA VAL A 584 0.53 -36.33 -54.51
C VAL A 584 1.17 -35.95 -55.84
N MET A 585 2.30 -35.26 -55.83
CA MET A 585 3.00 -34.84 -57.06
C MET A 585 4.52 -34.79 -56.89
N ALA A 586 5.29 -34.94 -57.96
CA ALA A 586 6.75 -34.72 -57.91
C ALA A 586 7.09 -33.22 -57.81
N ILE A 587 8.30 -32.91 -57.32
CA ILE A 587 8.81 -31.53 -57.37
C ILE A 587 8.86 -31.05 -58.84
N GLY A 588 8.30 -29.87 -59.11
CA GLY A 588 8.18 -29.31 -60.46
C GLY A 588 7.04 -29.89 -61.31
N GLN A 589 6.26 -30.85 -60.79
CA GLN A 589 5.07 -31.34 -61.48
C GLN A 589 3.91 -30.35 -61.30
N ARG A 590 3.17 -30.09 -62.39
CA ARG A 590 1.97 -29.26 -62.33
C ARG A 590 0.85 -29.93 -61.53
N ALA A 591 0.08 -29.12 -60.82
CA ALA A 591 -1.19 -29.47 -60.22
C ALA A 591 -2.18 -28.33 -60.41
N ARG A 592 -3.44 -28.68 -60.61
CA ARG A 592 -4.52 -27.73 -60.76
C ARG A 592 -5.19 -27.50 -59.43
N LEU A 593 -5.35 -26.24 -59.04
CA LEU A 593 -6.23 -25.82 -57.95
C LEU A 593 -7.52 -25.27 -58.54
N THR A 594 -8.64 -25.71 -57.98
CA THR A 594 -9.97 -25.20 -58.29
C THR A 594 -10.61 -24.65 -57.03
N ILE A 595 -11.02 -23.38 -57.08
CA ILE A 595 -11.76 -22.66 -56.04
C ILE A 595 -13.20 -22.48 -56.53
N GLY A 596 -14.18 -22.87 -55.71
CA GLY A 596 -15.60 -22.61 -55.95
C GLY A 596 -16.13 -21.62 -54.93
N LEU A 597 -16.74 -20.53 -55.40
CA LEU A 597 -17.50 -19.58 -54.60
C LEU A 597 -19.00 -19.80 -54.87
N THR A 598 -19.75 -20.19 -53.86
CA THR A 598 -21.21 -20.38 -53.93
C THR A 598 -21.91 -19.26 -53.18
N ASN A 599 -23.11 -18.89 -53.61
CA ASN A 599 -24.00 -18.03 -52.84
C ASN A 599 -25.27 -18.81 -52.48
N ASP A 600 -25.34 -19.32 -51.26
CA ASP A 600 -26.45 -20.12 -50.73
C ASP A 600 -27.62 -19.24 -50.23
N GLY A 601 -27.38 -17.93 -50.09
CA GLY A 601 -28.35 -16.94 -49.68
C GLY A 601 -29.37 -16.52 -50.75
N PRO A 602 -30.55 -16.02 -50.34
CA PRO A 602 -31.62 -15.59 -51.25
C PRO A 602 -31.33 -14.29 -52.03
N ALA A 603 -30.30 -13.51 -51.68
CA ALA A 603 -29.93 -12.29 -52.41
C ALA A 603 -28.64 -12.43 -53.21
N THR A 604 -28.53 -11.68 -54.31
CA THR A 604 -27.31 -11.64 -55.14
C THR A 604 -26.15 -10.97 -54.40
N ALA A 605 -25.05 -11.69 -54.18
CA ALA A 605 -23.80 -11.12 -53.70
C ALA A 605 -23.17 -10.23 -54.78
N ARG A 606 -22.55 -9.11 -54.38
CA ARG A 606 -21.93 -8.14 -55.29
C ARG A 606 -20.50 -7.81 -54.87
N ASN A 607 -19.64 -7.53 -55.85
CA ASN A 607 -18.26 -7.10 -55.66
C ASN A 607 -17.45 -8.03 -54.73
N VAL A 608 -17.58 -9.35 -54.92
CA VAL A 608 -16.92 -10.34 -54.08
C VAL A 608 -15.46 -10.49 -54.51
N ARG A 609 -14.55 -10.48 -53.53
CA ARG A 609 -13.13 -10.75 -53.74
C ARG A 609 -12.71 -11.93 -52.87
N LEU A 610 -11.96 -12.86 -53.44
CA LEU A 610 -11.33 -13.95 -52.70
C LEU A 610 -9.82 -13.84 -52.78
N GLN A 611 -9.14 -14.41 -51.79
CA GLN A 611 -7.70 -14.42 -51.73
C GLN A 611 -7.18 -15.79 -51.31
N ASN A 612 -6.28 -16.35 -52.10
CA ASN A 612 -5.52 -17.55 -51.77
C ASN A 612 -4.03 -17.18 -51.63
N ARG A 613 -3.45 -17.41 -50.47
CA ARG A 613 -2.01 -17.16 -50.22
C ARG A 613 -1.27 -18.47 -50.36
N LEU A 614 -0.53 -18.67 -51.45
CA LEU A 614 0.16 -19.94 -51.69
C LEU A 614 1.21 -20.20 -50.59
N PRO A 615 1.27 -21.42 -50.01
CA PRO A 615 2.28 -21.78 -49.02
C PRO A 615 3.70 -21.61 -49.58
N ALA A 616 4.65 -21.35 -48.69
CA ALA A 616 6.07 -21.30 -49.08
C ALA A 616 6.48 -22.61 -49.79
N GLY A 617 7.06 -22.49 -50.98
CA GLY A 617 7.44 -23.65 -51.78
C GLY A 617 6.39 -24.14 -52.79
N ILE A 618 5.24 -23.47 -52.91
CA ILE A 618 4.32 -23.62 -54.06
C ILE A 618 4.52 -22.42 -55.00
N GLY A 619 4.81 -22.69 -56.27
CA GLY A 619 4.90 -21.69 -57.33
C GLY A 619 3.63 -21.65 -58.18
N PHE A 620 3.16 -20.46 -58.51
CA PHE A 620 2.08 -20.25 -59.48
C PHE A 620 2.60 -20.44 -60.92
N LEU A 621 1.85 -21.14 -61.78
CA LEU A 621 2.22 -21.38 -63.18
C LEU A 621 1.37 -20.58 -64.17
N SER A 622 0.05 -20.77 -64.14
CA SER A 622 -0.85 -20.17 -65.13
C SER A 622 -2.29 -20.09 -64.64
N VAL A 623 -3.03 -19.10 -65.17
CA VAL A 623 -4.49 -19.04 -65.02
C VAL A 623 -5.12 -19.99 -66.05
N VAL A 624 -6.11 -20.76 -65.61
CA VAL A 624 -6.90 -21.65 -66.46
C VAL A 624 -8.30 -21.07 -66.68
N GLU A 625 -8.95 -20.58 -65.62
CA GLU A 625 -10.31 -20.05 -65.66
C GLU A 625 -10.54 -19.00 -64.56
N GLY A 626 -11.39 -18.01 -64.85
CA GLY A 626 -11.79 -16.97 -63.91
C GLY A 626 -10.90 -15.71 -63.93
N SER A 627 -11.35 -14.66 -63.26
CA SER A 627 -10.59 -13.42 -63.08
C SER A 627 -9.56 -13.62 -61.96
N VAL A 628 -8.38 -14.09 -62.32
CA VAL A 628 -7.29 -14.46 -61.39
C VAL A 628 -6.08 -13.58 -61.65
N THR A 629 -5.55 -12.96 -60.59
CA THR A 629 -4.28 -12.21 -60.64
C THR A 629 -3.34 -12.71 -59.55
N VAL A 630 -2.03 -12.65 -59.77
CA VAL A 630 -1.04 -13.10 -58.79
C VAL A 630 0.02 -12.04 -58.55
N SER A 631 0.31 -11.79 -57.27
CA SER A 631 1.41 -10.92 -56.84
C SER A 631 1.99 -11.46 -55.54
N ASN A 632 3.32 -11.60 -55.45
CA ASN A 632 4.02 -12.05 -54.25
C ASN A 632 3.44 -13.35 -53.62
N SER A 633 3.15 -14.35 -54.46
CA SER A 633 2.52 -15.63 -54.05
C SER A 633 1.11 -15.52 -53.46
N VAL A 634 0.44 -14.37 -53.64
CA VAL A 634 -0.97 -14.16 -53.32
C VAL A 634 -1.75 -14.18 -54.63
N VAL A 635 -2.74 -15.07 -54.71
CA VAL A 635 -3.67 -15.23 -55.82
C VAL A 635 -4.97 -14.53 -55.44
N ASP A 636 -5.26 -13.40 -56.09
CA ASP A 636 -6.49 -12.63 -55.90
C ASP A 636 -7.50 -12.96 -57.00
N MET A 637 -8.74 -13.20 -56.59
CA MET A 637 -9.88 -13.52 -57.45
C MET A 637 -11.00 -12.50 -57.24
N ALA A 638 -11.69 -12.12 -58.32
CA ALA A 638 -12.78 -11.13 -58.24
C ALA A 638 -13.98 -11.53 -59.09
N VAL A 639 -15.18 -11.25 -58.57
CA VAL A 639 -16.44 -11.39 -59.29
C VAL A 639 -17.39 -10.25 -58.96
N ASP A 640 -17.97 -9.63 -60.00
CA ASP A 640 -18.87 -8.48 -59.83
C ASP A 640 -20.19 -8.88 -59.18
N SER A 641 -20.72 -10.08 -59.48
CA SER A 641 -21.93 -10.59 -58.86
C SER A 641 -22.06 -12.11 -58.89
N VAL A 642 -22.61 -12.70 -57.82
CA VAL A 642 -22.97 -14.13 -57.72
C VAL A 642 -24.45 -14.23 -57.35
N LYS A 643 -25.27 -14.78 -58.25
CA LYS A 643 -26.73 -14.92 -58.01
C LYS A 643 -27.01 -15.98 -56.94
N ALA A 644 -28.19 -15.91 -56.33
CA ALA A 644 -28.66 -16.95 -55.40
C ALA A 644 -28.59 -18.35 -56.04
N GLY A 645 -27.97 -19.31 -55.33
CA GLY A 645 -27.71 -20.67 -55.75
C GLY A 645 -26.64 -20.85 -56.84
N GLN A 646 -25.92 -19.79 -57.22
CA GLN A 646 -24.89 -19.85 -58.25
C GLN A 646 -23.52 -20.17 -57.65
N THR A 647 -22.77 -21.06 -58.30
CA THR A 647 -21.34 -21.28 -58.04
C THR A 647 -20.48 -20.69 -59.18
N ILE A 648 -19.43 -19.97 -58.81
CA ILE A 648 -18.39 -19.46 -59.72
C ILE A 648 -17.10 -20.22 -59.45
N LEU A 649 -16.44 -20.69 -60.51
CA LEU A 649 -15.16 -21.42 -60.42
C LEU A 649 -13.99 -20.53 -60.84
N PHE A 650 -12.90 -20.61 -60.08
CA PHE A 650 -11.59 -20.07 -60.42
C PHE A 650 -10.59 -21.21 -60.45
N THR A 651 -9.84 -21.33 -61.55
CA THR A 651 -8.92 -22.45 -61.75
C THR A 651 -7.56 -21.95 -62.20
N TYR A 652 -6.49 -22.44 -61.57
CA TYR A 652 -5.12 -22.11 -61.92
C TYR A 652 -4.17 -23.29 -61.63
N ASP A 653 -3.07 -23.35 -62.38
CA ASP A 653 -2.06 -24.39 -62.22
C ASP A 653 -0.93 -23.88 -61.29
N VAL A 654 -0.46 -24.75 -60.40
CA VAL A 654 0.64 -24.55 -59.45
C VAL A 654 1.65 -25.69 -59.55
N GLN A 655 2.84 -25.53 -58.96
CA GLN A 655 3.85 -26.60 -58.82
C GLN A 655 4.62 -26.48 -57.50
N PRO A 656 4.99 -27.59 -56.84
CA PRO A 656 5.87 -27.53 -55.69
C PRO A 656 7.33 -27.38 -56.11
N THR A 657 8.09 -26.56 -55.40
CA THR A 657 9.51 -26.31 -55.66
C THR A 657 10.43 -27.01 -54.66
N VAL A 658 9.88 -27.59 -53.59
CA VAL A 658 10.60 -28.32 -52.52
C VAL A 658 9.77 -29.52 -52.04
N ALA A 659 10.37 -30.47 -51.31
CA ALA A 659 9.65 -31.60 -50.75
C ALA A 659 8.93 -31.22 -49.43
N ALA A 660 7.60 -31.24 -49.41
CA ALA A 660 6.80 -30.93 -48.22
C ALA A 660 5.36 -31.47 -48.33
N THR A 661 4.65 -31.42 -47.20
CA THR A 661 3.19 -31.38 -47.18
C THR A 661 2.74 -29.92 -47.14
N TYR A 662 1.88 -29.52 -48.06
CA TYR A 662 1.38 -28.16 -48.20
C TYR A 662 -0.08 -28.09 -47.80
N ARG A 663 -0.41 -27.19 -46.87
CA ARG A 663 -1.80 -26.85 -46.50
C ARG A 663 -2.13 -25.50 -47.10
N ASN A 664 -2.84 -25.54 -48.23
CA ASN A 664 -3.21 -24.33 -48.95
C ASN A 664 -4.60 -23.85 -48.51
N ALA A 665 -4.75 -22.53 -48.36
CA ALA A 665 -5.94 -21.89 -47.85
C ALA A 665 -6.40 -20.73 -48.75
N VAL A 666 -7.72 -20.56 -48.85
CA VAL A 666 -8.41 -19.46 -49.52
C VAL A 666 -9.51 -18.92 -48.60
N GLN A 667 -9.81 -17.63 -48.70
CA GLN A 667 -10.93 -16.98 -48.01
C GLN A 667 -11.64 -15.96 -48.91
N VAL A 668 -12.87 -15.61 -48.59
CA VAL A 668 -13.50 -14.36 -49.05
C VAL A 668 -12.85 -13.19 -48.32
N LEU A 669 -12.24 -12.28 -49.08
CA LEU A 669 -11.58 -11.09 -48.53
C LEU A 669 -12.54 -9.92 -48.33
N SER A 670 -13.59 -9.84 -49.16
CA SER A 670 -14.61 -8.79 -49.06
C SER A 670 -15.85 -9.13 -49.89
N SER A 671 -17.02 -8.72 -49.42
CA SER A 671 -18.29 -8.73 -50.16
C SER A 671 -18.99 -7.37 -50.03
N GLY A 672 -19.60 -6.89 -51.11
CA GLY A 672 -20.44 -5.69 -51.11
C GLY A 672 -21.89 -5.96 -50.69
N THR A 673 -22.24 -7.20 -50.38
CA THR A 673 -23.53 -7.61 -49.84
C THR A 673 -23.28 -8.37 -48.54
N LEU A 674 -24.05 -8.05 -47.50
CA LEU A 674 -23.85 -8.63 -46.18
C LEU A 674 -24.09 -10.15 -46.23
N ASP A 675 -23.16 -10.86 -45.61
CA ASP A 675 -23.17 -12.28 -45.31
C ASP A 675 -23.49 -12.43 -43.80
N PRO A 676 -24.60 -13.08 -43.41
CA PRO A 676 -25.06 -13.08 -42.03
C PRO A 676 -24.22 -13.91 -41.05
N ASP A 677 -23.55 -14.96 -41.52
CA ASP A 677 -22.85 -15.94 -40.68
C ASP A 677 -21.35 -16.07 -40.97
N SER A 678 -20.84 -15.31 -41.96
CA SER A 678 -19.41 -15.14 -42.22
C SER A 678 -18.97 -13.67 -42.13
N GLU A 679 -17.74 -13.43 -41.66
CA GLU A 679 -17.07 -12.12 -41.59
C GLU A 679 -15.93 -12.03 -42.63
N PRO A 680 -16.17 -11.53 -43.85
CA PRO A 680 -15.15 -11.47 -44.89
C PRO A 680 -13.84 -10.83 -44.43
N GLY A 681 -12.73 -11.55 -44.61
CA GLY A 681 -11.39 -11.09 -44.23
C GLY A 681 -10.96 -11.47 -42.80
N SER A 682 -11.74 -12.27 -42.08
CA SER A 682 -11.46 -12.75 -40.71
C SER A 682 -10.34 -13.79 -40.61
N GLY A 683 -9.89 -14.38 -41.72
CA GLY A 683 -8.80 -15.36 -41.70
C GLY A 683 -9.06 -16.60 -42.54
N THR A 684 -8.35 -17.68 -42.23
CA THR A 684 -8.49 -19.01 -42.90
C THR A 684 -8.49 -20.16 -41.87
N GLY A 685 -8.76 -19.82 -40.61
CA GLY A 685 -8.67 -20.72 -39.46
C GLY A 685 -9.62 -20.30 -38.33
N ASP A 686 -10.66 -19.55 -38.65
CA ASP A 686 -11.80 -19.17 -37.79
C ASP A 686 -12.93 -20.21 -37.81
N GLY A 687 -13.03 -21.00 -38.87
CA GLY A 687 -14.02 -22.08 -39.00
C GLY A 687 -15.33 -21.65 -39.66
N GLU A 688 -15.37 -20.47 -40.26
CA GLU A 688 -16.48 -19.98 -41.07
C GLU A 688 -16.48 -20.65 -42.45
N ASP A 689 -17.59 -20.52 -43.19
CA ASP A 689 -17.77 -21.21 -44.48
C ASP A 689 -17.30 -20.38 -45.69
N ASP A 690 -16.90 -19.14 -45.46
CA ASP A 690 -16.25 -18.27 -46.45
C ASP A 690 -14.76 -18.59 -46.71
N MET A 691 -14.25 -19.66 -46.08
CA MET A 691 -12.88 -20.15 -46.25
C MET A 691 -12.82 -21.64 -46.61
N ALA A 692 -11.74 -22.05 -47.28
CA ALA A 692 -11.50 -23.45 -47.59
C ALA A 692 -10.02 -23.83 -47.54
N LEU A 693 -9.78 -25.08 -47.14
CA LEU A 693 -8.44 -25.68 -47.07
C LEU A 693 -8.32 -26.86 -48.03
N THR A 694 -7.14 -27.01 -48.63
CA THR A 694 -6.78 -28.25 -49.33
C THR A 694 -5.35 -28.64 -49.02
N SER A 695 -5.03 -29.94 -49.12
CA SER A 695 -3.70 -30.47 -48.85
C SER A 695 -3.10 -31.15 -50.07
N ILE A 696 -1.85 -30.80 -50.35
CA ILE A 696 -1.03 -31.36 -51.42
C ILE A 696 0.27 -31.87 -50.79
N ARG A 697 0.82 -33.00 -51.24
CA ARG A 697 2.16 -33.44 -50.78
C ARG A 697 3.06 -33.85 -51.94
N THR A 698 4.37 -33.74 -51.74
CA THR A 698 5.33 -34.28 -52.70
C THR A 698 5.56 -35.79 -52.53
N ALA A 699 5.87 -36.50 -53.61
CA ALA A 699 6.30 -37.90 -53.52
C ALA A 699 7.71 -37.99 -52.86
N GLY A 700 7.76 -38.36 -51.57
CA GLY A 700 8.98 -38.54 -50.77
C GLY A 700 8.73 -38.36 -49.26
N GLU A 701 9.57 -38.93 -48.40
CA GLU A 701 9.51 -38.68 -46.95
C GLU A 701 10.02 -37.27 -46.64
N SER A 702 9.11 -36.37 -46.26
CA SER A 702 9.43 -35.04 -45.71
C SER A 702 8.55 -34.78 -44.50
N ALA A 703 9.17 -34.40 -43.38
CA ALA A 703 8.46 -34.01 -42.16
C ALA A 703 7.98 -32.55 -42.21
N SER A 704 8.37 -31.79 -43.23
CA SER A 704 8.04 -30.37 -43.34
C SER A 704 6.58 -30.17 -43.77
N VAL A 705 5.86 -29.38 -42.98
CA VAL A 705 4.50 -28.90 -43.29
C VAL A 705 4.58 -27.40 -43.56
N ASN A 706 4.21 -26.99 -44.77
CA ASN A 706 4.19 -25.59 -45.19
C ASN A 706 2.74 -25.14 -45.35
N GLU A 707 2.34 -24.15 -44.56
CA GLU A 707 0.96 -23.66 -44.54
C GLU A 707 0.84 -22.31 -45.27
N SER A 708 -0.36 -22.04 -45.78
CA SER A 708 -0.70 -20.72 -46.32
C SER A 708 -0.53 -19.65 -45.25
N PRO A 709 0.17 -18.53 -45.54
CA PRO A 709 0.28 -17.43 -44.60
C PRO A 709 -1.11 -16.88 -44.21
N ASN A 710 -1.34 -16.66 -42.91
CA ASN A 710 -2.63 -16.20 -42.37
C ASN A 710 -2.46 -14.95 -41.46
N PRO A 711 -2.12 -13.77 -42.03
CA PRO A 711 -1.72 -12.60 -41.26
C PRO A 711 -2.86 -11.81 -40.60
N TYR A 712 -4.12 -12.06 -40.97
CA TYR A 712 -5.29 -11.33 -40.49
C TYR A 712 -6.27 -12.19 -39.71
N GLN A 713 -5.81 -13.35 -39.21
CA GLN A 713 -6.64 -14.24 -38.41
C GLN A 713 -7.21 -13.50 -37.20
N HIS A 714 -8.53 -13.36 -37.16
CA HIS A 714 -9.27 -13.06 -35.96
C HIS A 714 -8.90 -14.09 -34.91
N ALA A 715 -8.41 -13.61 -33.76
CA ALA A 715 -8.02 -14.49 -32.69
C ALA A 715 -9.24 -15.31 -32.30
N LEU A 716 -9.19 -16.61 -32.61
CA LEU A 716 -10.09 -17.56 -31.98
C LEU A 716 -10.06 -17.26 -30.49
N PRO A 717 -11.21 -17.28 -29.79
CA PRO A 717 -11.19 -17.28 -28.34
C PRO A 717 -10.11 -18.27 -27.91
N ALA A 718 -9.18 -17.84 -27.06
CA ALA A 718 -8.20 -18.78 -26.52
C ALA A 718 -9.03 -19.97 -26.04
N VAL A 719 -8.75 -21.17 -26.56
CA VAL A 719 -9.43 -22.39 -26.10
C VAL A 719 -9.16 -22.38 -24.60
N GLN A 720 -10.18 -21.98 -23.84
CA GLN A 720 -10.07 -21.95 -22.41
C GLN A 720 -9.99 -23.42 -22.05
N SER A 721 -8.86 -23.82 -21.50
CA SER A 721 -8.80 -25.10 -20.83
C SER A 721 -9.95 -25.08 -19.82
N ASN A 722 -10.92 -25.97 -20.01
CA ASN A 722 -11.95 -26.27 -19.02
C ASN A 722 -11.32 -26.77 -17.72
N GLN A 723 -10.05 -27.16 -17.74
CA GLN A 723 -9.33 -27.68 -16.60
C GLN A 723 -9.25 -26.65 -15.44
N PRO A 724 -9.90 -26.93 -14.29
CA PRO A 724 -9.64 -26.22 -13.07
C PRO A 724 -8.22 -26.52 -12.58
N LYS A 725 -7.71 -25.66 -11.71
CA LYS A 725 -6.42 -25.92 -11.05
C LYS A 725 -6.54 -27.21 -10.22
N PRO A 726 -5.59 -28.16 -10.33
CA PRO A 726 -5.65 -29.42 -9.59
C PRO A 726 -5.96 -29.23 -8.11
N ASP A 727 -7.05 -29.83 -7.65
CA ASP A 727 -7.42 -29.89 -6.24
C ASP A 727 -6.67 -31.03 -5.55
N SER A 728 -6.04 -30.71 -4.42
CA SER A 728 -5.38 -31.68 -3.55
C SER A 728 -6.31 -32.76 -2.98
N ALA A 729 -7.62 -32.53 -2.98
CA ALA A 729 -8.63 -33.37 -2.33
C ALA A 729 -9.56 -34.15 -3.28
N SER A 730 -9.29 -34.15 -4.59
CA SER A 730 -10.06 -34.93 -5.58
C SER A 730 -9.13 -35.68 -6.53
N ALA A 731 -9.68 -36.71 -7.19
CA ALA A 731 -9.13 -37.16 -8.46
C ALA A 731 -9.56 -36.15 -9.55
N ASP A 732 -8.84 -36.08 -10.66
CA ASP A 732 -9.19 -35.24 -11.81
C ASP A 732 -8.62 -36.01 -13.01
N LEU A 733 -9.51 -36.62 -13.80
CA LEU A 733 -9.22 -37.66 -14.78
C LEU A 733 -9.55 -37.19 -16.18
N SER A 734 -8.53 -37.10 -17.04
CA SER A 734 -8.72 -36.81 -18.46
C SER A 734 -8.40 -37.99 -19.36
N LEU A 735 -9.00 -38.03 -20.55
CA LEU A 735 -8.83 -39.06 -21.57
C LEU A 735 -8.26 -38.47 -22.86
N ARG A 736 -7.42 -39.25 -23.55
CA ARG A 736 -6.99 -38.99 -24.93
C ARG A 736 -7.01 -40.27 -25.76
N LEU A 737 -7.56 -40.20 -26.96
CA LEU A 737 -7.62 -41.30 -27.93
C LEU A 737 -6.66 -41.04 -29.11
N ALA A 738 -5.89 -42.06 -29.48
CA ALA A 738 -4.98 -42.01 -30.61
C ALA A 738 -5.05 -43.31 -31.42
N ALA A 739 -4.66 -43.24 -32.69
CA ALA A 739 -4.40 -44.41 -33.52
C ALA A 739 -2.96 -44.38 -34.03
N ASP A 740 -2.37 -45.55 -34.21
CA ASP A 740 -1.06 -45.67 -34.85
C ASP A 740 -1.07 -45.14 -36.29
N ARG A 741 -2.23 -45.24 -36.96
CA ARG A 741 -2.47 -44.72 -38.32
C ARG A 741 -3.92 -44.23 -38.47
N LEU A 742 -4.11 -43.07 -39.11
CA LEU A 742 -5.44 -42.55 -39.47
C LEU A 742 -5.99 -43.13 -40.78
N TYR A 743 -5.30 -44.11 -41.36
CA TYR A 743 -5.68 -44.81 -42.57
C TYR A 743 -5.64 -46.31 -42.33
N CYS A 744 -6.70 -47.01 -42.73
CA CYS A 744 -6.81 -48.45 -42.67
C CYS A 744 -7.30 -49.00 -44.02
N PRO A 745 -6.64 -49.98 -44.67
CA PRO A 745 -7.28 -50.67 -45.79
C PRO A 745 -8.46 -51.51 -45.31
N VAL A 746 -9.42 -51.82 -46.19
CA VAL A 746 -10.44 -52.84 -45.91
C VAL A 746 -9.76 -54.18 -45.58
N ASN A 747 -10.21 -54.85 -44.52
CA ASN A 747 -9.58 -55.99 -43.83
C ASN A 747 -8.22 -55.70 -43.16
N GLY A 748 -7.77 -54.45 -43.16
CA GLY A 748 -6.60 -54.00 -42.41
C GLY A 748 -6.90 -53.83 -40.93
N GLN A 749 -5.85 -53.79 -40.12
CA GLN A 749 -5.91 -53.56 -38.69
C GLN A 749 -5.18 -52.27 -38.32
N ILE A 750 -5.71 -51.56 -37.32
CA ILE A 750 -5.05 -50.42 -36.67
C ILE A 750 -5.05 -50.63 -35.17
N THR A 751 -4.08 -50.02 -34.49
CA THR A 751 -4.00 -50.01 -33.03
C THR A 751 -4.51 -48.68 -32.51
N LEU A 752 -5.53 -48.74 -31.67
CA LEU A 752 -6.04 -47.61 -30.90
C LEU A 752 -5.36 -47.60 -29.52
N THR A 753 -5.00 -46.42 -29.03
CA THR A 753 -4.43 -46.20 -27.71
C THR A 753 -5.24 -45.15 -26.98
N ILE A 754 -5.70 -45.49 -25.78
CA ILE A 754 -6.26 -44.54 -24.83
C ILE A 754 -5.21 -44.21 -23.79
N GLU A 755 -4.99 -42.93 -23.53
CA GLU A 755 -4.23 -42.42 -22.40
C GLU A 755 -5.19 -41.77 -21.40
N VAL A 756 -5.25 -42.30 -20.18
CA VAL A 756 -5.94 -41.68 -19.05
C VAL A 756 -4.91 -41.01 -18.15
N HIS A 757 -5.16 -39.79 -17.69
CA HIS A 757 -4.26 -39.05 -16.81
C HIS A 757 -5.01 -38.57 -15.57
N ASN A 758 -4.51 -38.89 -14.38
CA ASN A 758 -5.02 -38.33 -13.14
C ASN A 758 -4.21 -37.07 -12.79
N ARG A 759 -4.75 -35.88 -13.04
CA ARG A 759 -4.15 -34.58 -12.70
C ARG A 759 -4.45 -34.15 -11.26
N GLY A 760 -5.39 -34.81 -10.59
CA GLY A 760 -5.82 -34.52 -9.23
C GLY A 760 -4.79 -34.87 -8.15
N GLY A 761 -5.02 -34.37 -6.93
CA GLY A 761 -4.17 -34.65 -5.78
C GLY A 761 -4.48 -35.95 -5.04
N LEU A 762 -5.62 -36.59 -5.31
CA LEU A 762 -5.95 -37.93 -4.83
C LEU A 762 -5.74 -38.98 -5.92
N GLY A 763 -5.36 -40.20 -5.51
CA GLY A 763 -5.35 -41.34 -6.42
C GLY A 763 -6.78 -41.76 -6.81
N ALA A 764 -6.95 -42.18 -8.06
CA ALA A 764 -8.20 -42.69 -8.60
C ALA A 764 -8.19 -44.24 -8.62
N THR A 765 -9.29 -44.86 -8.20
CA THR A 765 -9.55 -46.30 -8.23
C THR A 765 -10.83 -46.57 -9.02
N GLY A 766 -11.04 -47.83 -9.44
CA GLY A 766 -12.26 -48.20 -10.14
C GLY A 766 -12.38 -47.61 -11.55
N VAL A 767 -11.29 -47.11 -12.15
CA VAL A 767 -11.33 -46.39 -13.43
C VAL A 767 -11.56 -47.36 -14.59
N VAL A 768 -12.66 -47.18 -15.31
CA VAL A 768 -13.05 -47.95 -16.50
C VAL A 768 -13.29 -46.99 -17.65
N THR A 769 -12.72 -47.27 -18.82
CA THR A 769 -12.96 -46.55 -20.08
C THR A 769 -13.87 -47.35 -20.98
N GLU A 770 -14.60 -46.66 -21.85
CA GLU A 770 -15.42 -47.24 -22.90
C GLU A 770 -15.03 -46.63 -24.25
N LEU A 771 -14.73 -47.47 -25.25
CA LEU A 771 -14.70 -47.04 -26.66
C LEU A 771 -15.98 -47.49 -27.34
N THR A 772 -16.58 -46.61 -28.14
CA THR A 772 -17.65 -46.95 -29.07
C THR A 772 -17.10 -47.01 -30.48
N LEU A 773 -17.10 -48.22 -31.06
CA LEU A 773 -16.74 -48.44 -32.45
C LEU A 773 -17.92 -48.12 -33.38
N PRO A 774 -17.71 -47.37 -34.46
CA PRO A 774 -18.71 -47.18 -35.51
C PRO A 774 -18.89 -48.46 -36.33
N ASP A 775 -20.00 -48.54 -37.06
CA ASP A 775 -20.26 -49.62 -38.02
C ASP A 775 -19.08 -49.80 -38.99
N GLY A 776 -18.71 -51.04 -39.25
CA GLY A 776 -17.59 -51.39 -40.11
C GLY A 776 -16.23 -51.46 -39.41
N LEU A 777 -16.14 -51.24 -38.10
CA LEU A 777 -14.97 -51.59 -37.28
C LEU A 777 -15.33 -52.73 -36.30
N SER A 778 -14.45 -53.73 -36.21
CA SER A 778 -14.60 -54.85 -35.28
C SER A 778 -13.35 -55.03 -34.41
N PHE A 779 -13.55 -55.29 -33.12
CA PHE A 779 -12.46 -55.58 -32.18
C PHE A 779 -11.77 -56.91 -32.49
N VAL A 780 -10.44 -56.92 -32.41
CA VAL A 780 -9.59 -58.09 -32.65
C VAL A 780 -8.96 -58.58 -31.34
N SER A 781 -8.27 -57.69 -30.63
CA SER A 781 -7.54 -57.99 -29.39
C SER A 781 -7.19 -56.70 -28.63
N GLY A 782 -6.91 -56.73 -27.32
CA GLY A 782 -6.47 -55.54 -26.58
C GLY A 782 -6.12 -55.83 -25.12
N ASP A 783 -5.58 -54.81 -24.43
CA ASP A 783 -5.08 -54.83 -23.06
C ASP A 783 -6.20 -55.00 -22.02
N GLY A 784 -6.80 -56.20 -21.97
CA GLY A 784 -7.91 -56.50 -21.04
C GLY A 784 -9.24 -55.86 -21.44
N PHE A 785 -9.37 -55.42 -22.69
CA PHE A 785 -10.65 -54.99 -23.26
C PHE A 785 -11.60 -56.18 -23.48
N VAL A 786 -12.85 -56.00 -23.06
CA VAL A 786 -13.96 -56.91 -23.31
C VAL A 786 -14.94 -56.21 -24.25
N ALA A 787 -15.34 -56.88 -25.32
CA ALA A 787 -16.30 -56.36 -26.29
C ALA A 787 -17.74 -56.75 -25.93
N ALA A 788 -18.64 -55.78 -25.92
CA ALA A 788 -20.09 -55.98 -25.81
C ALA A 788 -20.77 -55.23 -26.97
N GLY A 789 -21.03 -55.94 -28.08
CA GLY A 789 -21.48 -55.32 -29.32
C GLY A 789 -20.38 -54.43 -29.92
N ASN A 790 -20.68 -53.16 -30.17
CA ASN A 790 -19.73 -52.18 -30.70
C ASN A 790 -18.98 -51.40 -29.60
N LYS A 791 -19.21 -51.71 -28.32
CA LYS A 791 -18.55 -51.06 -27.19
C LYS A 791 -17.43 -51.93 -26.62
N LEU A 792 -16.30 -51.32 -26.28
CA LEU A 792 -15.15 -51.97 -25.67
C LEU A 792 -14.85 -51.35 -24.31
N THR A 793 -14.77 -52.16 -23.25
CA THR A 793 -14.45 -51.69 -21.89
C THR A 793 -13.26 -52.46 -21.30
N ASN A 794 -12.38 -51.79 -20.57
CA ASN A 794 -11.29 -52.45 -19.85
C ASN A 794 -11.70 -52.93 -18.44
N ALA A 795 -10.91 -53.82 -17.85
CA ALA A 795 -11.00 -54.09 -16.41
C ALA A 795 -10.59 -52.85 -15.59
N ALA A 796 -11.26 -52.62 -14.46
CA ALA A 796 -11.01 -51.46 -13.60
C ALA A 796 -9.52 -51.31 -13.23
N VAL A 797 -8.98 -50.12 -13.45
CA VAL A 797 -7.59 -49.75 -13.11
C VAL A 797 -7.53 -48.70 -12.00
N SER A 798 -6.34 -48.45 -11.48
CA SER A 798 -6.09 -47.37 -10.52
C SER A 798 -4.92 -46.51 -11.00
N LEU A 799 -5.01 -45.20 -10.77
CA LEU A 799 -4.02 -44.19 -11.16
C LEU A 799 -3.65 -43.34 -9.94
N ALA A 800 -2.38 -43.30 -9.55
CA ALA A 800 -1.91 -42.37 -8.53
C ALA A 800 -2.06 -40.89 -8.99
N ALA A 801 -2.00 -39.96 -8.04
CA ALA A 801 -1.98 -38.53 -8.35
C ALA A 801 -0.81 -38.19 -9.31
N GLY A 802 -1.11 -37.55 -10.43
CA GLY A 802 -0.17 -37.24 -11.52
C GLY A 802 0.17 -38.41 -12.46
N GLU A 803 -0.40 -39.59 -12.26
CA GLU A 803 -0.08 -40.78 -13.08
C GLU A 803 -0.83 -40.77 -14.41
N LYS A 804 -0.14 -41.20 -15.47
CA LYS A 804 -0.73 -41.53 -16.76
C LYS A 804 -0.77 -43.04 -16.97
N ARG A 805 -1.88 -43.54 -17.52
CA ARG A 805 -2.06 -44.94 -17.88
C ARG A 805 -2.46 -45.06 -19.34
N GLN A 806 -1.74 -45.90 -20.09
CA GLN A 806 -2.09 -46.24 -21.47
C GLN A 806 -2.74 -47.62 -21.56
N LEU A 807 -3.76 -47.73 -22.39
CA LEU A 807 -4.48 -48.97 -22.72
C LEU A 807 -4.62 -49.03 -24.24
N SER A 808 -4.28 -50.16 -24.86
CA SER A 808 -4.36 -50.31 -26.32
C SER A 808 -5.29 -51.45 -26.75
N CYS A 809 -5.92 -51.27 -27.91
CA CYS A 809 -6.67 -52.32 -28.59
C CYS A 809 -6.47 -52.28 -30.11
N VAL A 810 -6.59 -53.43 -30.76
CA VAL A 810 -6.53 -53.61 -32.20
C VAL A 810 -7.94 -53.76 -32.74
N VAL A 811 -8.25 -52.99 -33.78
CA VAL A 811 -9.52 -53.06 -34.50
C VAL A 811 -9.27 -53.34 -35.99
N GLN A 812 -10.18 -54.06 -36.63
CA GLN A 812 -10.15 -54.38 -38.05
C GLN A 812 -11.29 -53.66 -38.78
N ALA A 813 -11.00 -53.14 -39.97
CA ALA A 813 -12.01 -52.47 -40.79
C ALA A 813 -12.65 -53.41 -41.82
N ALA A 814 -13.97 -53.38 -41.96
CA ALA A 814 -14.75 -54.26 -42.84
C ALA A 814 -15.23 -53.58 -44.14
N ASP A 815 -15.41 -52.26 -44.13
CA ASP A 815 -15.91 -51.49 -45.29
C ASP A 815 -15.28 -50.09 -45.36
N VAL A 816 -15.45 -49.44 -46.51
CA VAL A 816 -14.86 -48.12 -46.79
C VAL A 816 -15.64 -47.00 -46.08
N GLY A 817 -14.97 -45.88 -45.83
CA GLY A 817 -15.59 -44.66 -45.32
C GLY A 817 -14.78 -43.96 -44.25
N HIS A 818 -15.27 -42.80 -43.80
CA HIS A 818 -14.78 -42.13 -42.60
C HIS A 818 -15.42 -42.79 -41.38
N LYS A 819 -14.59 -43.22 -40.44
CA LYS A 819 -15.00 -43.94 -39.22
C LYS A 819 -14.58 -43.12 -38.01
N THR A 820 -15.53 -42.63 -37.24
CA THR A 820 -15.29 -41.89 -36.00
C THR A 820 -15.43 -42.83 -34.82
N ILE A 821 -14.33 -43.07 -34.11
CA ILE A 821 -14.30 -43.78 -32.84
C ILE A 821 -14.43 -42.75 -31.73
N ALA A 822 -15.30 -43.02 -30.76
CA ALA A 822 -15.48 -42.19 -29.58
C ALA A 822 -15.03 -42.96 -28.33
N ALA A 823 -14.44 -42.27 -27.35
CA ALA A 823 -14.03 -42.85 -26.08
C ALA A 823 -14.44 -41.94 -24.91
N GLN A 824 -14.73 -42.55 -23.76
CA GLN A 824 -15.01 -41.87 -22.49
C GLN A 824 -14.44 -42.64 -21.30
N ILE A 825 -14.27 -41.97 -20.17
CA ILE A 825 -14.19 -42.63 -18.87
C ILE A 825 -15.63 -43.01 -18.47
N LEU A 826 -15.91 -44.30 -18.44
CA LEU A 826 -17.23 -44.84 -18.12
C LEU A 826 -17.53 -44.78 -16.61
N GLN A 827 -16.51 -44.98 -15.78
CA GLN A 827 -16.65 -45.04 -14.33
C GLN A 827 -15.33 -44.71 -13.62
N ALA A 828 -15.41 -44.07 -12.45
CA ALA A 828 -14.35 -43.96 -11.45
C ALA A 828 -14.96 -43.91 -10.03
N ASP A 829 -14.23 -44.31 -8.98
CA ASP A 829 -14.74 -44.31 -7.60
C ASP A 829 -14.70 -42.91 -6.95
N GLN A 830 -13.70 -42.09 -7.31
CA GLN A 830 -13.50 -40.76 -6.76
C GLN A 830 -14.20 -39.72 -7.64
N HIS A 831 -14.73 -38.68 -6.99
CA HIS A 831 -15.37 -37.55 -7.67
C HIS A 831 -14.33 -36.80 -8.51
N ASP A 832 -14.66 -36.61 -9.78
CA ASP A 832 -13.98 -35.74 -10.71
C ASP A 832 -14.65 -34.35 -10.68
N PRO A 833 -13.94 -33.26 -10.32
CA PRO A 833 -14.49 -31.92 -10.15
C PRO A 833 -15.19 -31.33 -11.37
N ASP A 834 -14.74 -31.69 -12.58
CA ASP A 834 -15.16 -31.06 -13.83
C ASP A 834 -15.67 -32.03 -14.89
N SER A 835 -15.55 -33.35 -14.67
CA SER A 835 -16.14 -34.39 -15.51
C SER A 835 -17.17 -35.26 -14.77
N THR A 836 -18.15 -35.81 -15.49
CA THR A 836 -19.06 -36.83 -14.94
C THR A 836 -18.90 -38.15 -15.70
N PRO A 837 -18.16 -39.13 -15.15
CA PRO A 837 -17.93 -40.40 -15.85
C PRO A 837 -19.21 -41.08 -16.34
N GLY A 838 -19.20 -41.53 -17.59
CA GLY A 838 -20.29 -42.26 -18.22
C GLY A 838 -21.46 -41.42 -18.73
N ASN A 839 -21.30 -40.09 -18.87
CA ASN A 839 -22.36 -39.17 -19.30
C ASN A 839 -22.37 -38.87 -20.82
N GLY A 840 -21.43 -39.37 -21.63
CA GLY A 840 -21.41 -39.12 -23.06
C GLY A 840 -20.01 -39.14 -23.69
N THR A 841 -19.97 -38.83 -25.00
CA THR A 841 -18.71 -38.68 -25.76
C THR A 841 -18.74 -37.44 -26.66
N ALA A 842 -19.64 -36.48 -26.41
CA ALA A 842 -19.86 -35.30 -27.23
C ALA A 842 -20.30 -34.07 -26.41
N ASN A 843 -19.99 -34.04 -25.11
CA ASN A 843 -20.35 -32.95 -24.21
C ASN A 843 -19.20 -31.94 -24.00
N GLY A 844 -17.99 -32.24 -24.49
CA GLY A 844 -16.81 -31.39 -24.39
C GLY A 844 -16.09 -31.45 -23.04
N GLU A 845 -16.37 -32.46 -22.22
CA GLU A 845 -15.63 -32.77 -20.98
C GLU A 845 -14.24 -33.34 -21.30
N ASP A 846 -13.29 -33.30 -20.35
CA ASP A 846 -11.91 -33.74 -20.61
C ASP A 846 -11.69 -35.25 -20.37
N ASP A 847 -12.71 -35.97 -19.91
CA ASP A 847 -12.76 -37.43 -19.78
C ASP A 847 -13.30 -38.14 -21.05
N GLU A 848 -13.56 -37.40 -22.13
CA GLU A 848 -13.93 -37.93 -23.45
C GLU A 848 -12.94 -37.52 -24.57
N ASP A 849 -12.89 -38.30 -25.65
CA ASP A 849 -12.17 -37.94 -26.88
C ASP A 849 -12.78 -38.64 -28.11
N GLN A 850 -12.61 -38.07 -29.30
CA GLN A 850 -13.04 -38.65 -30.57
C GLN A 850 -11.91 -38.66 -31.60
N LEU A 851 -11.81 -39.75 -32.35
CA LEU A 851 -10.81 -39.92 -33.39
C LEU A 851 -11.45 -40.41 -34.69
N SER A 852 -11.20 -39.70 -35.79
CA SER A 852 -11.64 -40.12 -37.12
C SER A 852 -10.52 -40.75 -37.92
N ILE A 853 -10.78 -41.94 -38.48
CA ILE A 853 -9.91 -42.65 -39.42
C ILE A 853 -10.59 -42.79 -40.78
N ARG A 854 -9.80 -43.02 -41.83
CA ARG A 854 -10.29 -43.27 -43.19
C ARG A 854 -10.03 -44.71 -43.61
N VAL A 855 -11.09 -45.42 -44.02
CA VAL A 855 -11.01 -46.78 -44.57
C VAL A 855 -11.22 -46.78 -46.08
N MET A 856 -10.32 -47.43 -46.84
CA MET A 856 -10.44 -47.52 -48.31
C MET A 856 -10.01 -48.90 -48.85
N THR A 857 -10.46 -49.25 -50.05
CA THR A 857 -10.01 -50.47 -50.75
C THR A 857 -8.55 -50.36 -51.15
N GLY A 858 -7.74 -51.40 -50.91
CA GLY A 858 -6.29 -51.41 -51.09
C GLY A 858 -5.74 -51.24 -52.53
N ALA A 859 -6.56 -50.82 -53.50
CA ALA A 859 -6.17 -50.66 -54.91
C ALA A 859 -5.63 -49.27 -55.27
N ASN A 860 -5.68 -48.26 -54.39
CA ASN A 860 -5.16 -46.91 -54.65
C ASN A 860 -3.88 -46.57 -53.86
N ALA A 861 -3.10 -47.60 -53.48
CA ALA A 861 -1.72 -47.40 -53.04
C ALA A 861 -0.81 -47.74 -54.23
N LEU A 862 -0.19 -46.70 -54.79
CA LEU A 862 0.73 -46.68 -55.96
C LEU A 862 0.05 -46.41 -57.31
N ASN A 863 -0.16 -45.12 -57.59
CA ASN A 863 0.47 -44.42 -58.71
C ASN A 863 0.48 -42.92 -58.45
#